data_AF-A0A1T1BVJ7-F1
#
_entry.id   AF-A0A1T1BVJ7-F1
#
_cell.length_a   1.000
_cell.length_b   1.000
_cell.length_c   1.000
_cell.angle_alpha   90.00
_cell.angle_beta   90.00
_cell.angle_gamma   90.00
#
_symmetry.space_group_name_H-M   'P 1'
#
loop_
_entity.id
_entity.type
_entity.pdbx_description
1 polymer ?
#
loop_
_entity_poly.entity_id
_entity_poly.type
_entity_poly.pdbx_seq_one_letter_code
_entity_poly.pdbx_strand_id
1 'polypeptide(L)'
;MGFSQTIQKIEAEAFNTASGAKAENNAALSGGKNVGYIKNNTWISFTGHVFNQYDSSFNILAAGATGGTIELRLGSATGTLIGTVTVSGSTGFTDYKKFSTTIIPTTGTHDLYLVFKHTTNTGYLFNLDYLEKVTTIPGAITYSLTTNVSPAASGTVSSNPGGVSFVDGTAITVTANKNFGYNFVRWTDGNETPVSTANPYTFTITSNSTLVAEYATVNTYTLNVNVAGAFGLGEYTVSPAGKDGAFSVYETGTNVTVTAVENDIIKFNNWSDGSTALSTAVTMTENRSITGTYDNATFIAGWTFKNDQYANPRITELFSKVENKPELSAYNVADNVFAPNVRLQNRGGKNGFCVWNTVRGDFFYFSTSFSTVGYKNITISSGLIGYYYGCDEWTFQYSLDGVTFQNISGLTTINTSSVTPIGGILPVEAEGKAKIYLRWFPNVNGPKHGSATDVTATVLSNVMIKAEEVLVSDAVAPVLLSSLPANASTTAGASGNIILNYDEKVKLGTGLATLNGKNLTAEFVNKTVKFSYFGLDYNTQYTFSLPAGLVTDLSGNNAAAVSLSFKTMEKPVPAKRVFNLIVDANATVDQIASGKYVKTIAEAFTAAPSNSSARFLILITNGTYNLGGDGTSPQGIVLQLPSGKNNVSLIAQSKDKVILQGNPGWGIKNAVLSIEANDLYMENITIEHKDGITTSGQRPALNPAGDRNVYNGIKLRSKQDTQVTGGNRSFYYKSTIEGDVDFICGGGTHWFEECKLTSGGGYIVAPNHTADVQYGYIFNNNTITATTSYYLGRPWQNAPRAVYINTTMVNEPNTIGWASMGTLPALFAEYNSVNGSGVAVNTANRTNVFSVSGVNQTGNYNPILTKAQADQYTIENVLSGTDKWDPRLVVEQVAAPTNLLNLGNNTLKWYDNQYAICYVVSRDGKVLAITTDAAYEDISATAGGNYVYTVQSVSEYGGLSAISTLGTLGLGTKNQSKEVSAYPIPTNNIVNLTLPEGTGSVNYQVYSILGQKVKQGILAANTTRSVDLSTLTSGVYIISMKNTEGVVYKVKVIKN
;
A
#
# COMPACT_ATOMS: atom_id res chain seq x y z
N MET A 1 -12.62 55.93 1.61
CA MET A 1 -12.59 55.36 0.25
C MET A 1 -11.39 54.45 0.17
N GLY A 2 -11.62 53.14 0.30
CA GLY A 2 -10.56 52.14 0.25
C GLY A 2 -10.23 51.80 -1.20
N PHE A 3 -8.97 51.47 -1.47
CA PHE A 3 -8.60 50.74 -2.67
C PHE A 3 -8.86 49.26 -2.40
N SER A 4 -9.61 48.57 -3.27
CA SER A 4 -9.65 47.11 -3.21
C SER A 4 -8.58 46.54 -4.11
N GLN A 5 -7.86 45.56 -3.59
CA GLN A 5 -6.87 44.82 -4.33
C GLN A 5 -7.38 43.39 -4.54
N THR A 6 -7.55 42.96 -5.78
CA THR A 6 -7.67 41.53 -6.08
C THR A 6 -6.33 41.01 -6.57
N ILE A 7 -6.04 39.75 -6.24
CA ILE A 7 -4.81 39.07 -6.62
C ILE A 7 -5.18 37.83 -7.42
N GLN A 8 -4.67 37.75 -8.65
CA GLN A 8 -4.73 36.54 -9.46
C GLN A 8 -3.37 35.85 -9.38
N LYS A 9 -3.30 34.72 -8.67
CA LYS A 9 -2.11 33.87 -8.63
C LYS A 9 -2.02 33.01 -9.89
N ILE A 10 -0.81 32.89 -10.43
CA ILE A 10 -0.45 32.10 -11.59
C ILE A 10 0.79 31.31 -11.20
N GLU A 11 0.70 29.98 -11.20
CA GLU A 11 1.86 29.14 -10.91
C GLU A 11 2.89 29.28 -12.04
N ALA A 12 4.16 29.46 -11.70
CA ALA A 12 5.16 29.75 -12.72
C ALA A 12 5.38 28.54 -13.63
N GLU A 13 5.29 27.32 -13.09
CA GLU A 13 5.37 26.06 -13.82
C GLU A 13 4.18 25.83 -14.78
N ALA A 14 3.13 26.65 -14.69
CA ALA A 14 2.02 26.63 -15.64
C ALA A 14 2.34 27.40 -16.94
N PHE A 15 3.61 27.74 -17.18
CA PHE A 15 4.04 28.36 -18.44
C PHE A 15 3.70 27.48 -19.64
N ASN A 16 3.32 28.10 -20.75
CA ASN A 16 2.98 27.40 -22.00
C ASN A 16 4.23 27.02 -22.80
N THR A 17 5.20 27.94 -22.89
CA THR A 17 6.47 27.69 -23.58
C THR A 17 7.64 28.33 -22.83
N ALA A 18 8.86 27.84 -23.07
CA ALA A 18 10.06 28.33 -22.42
C ALA A 18 11.29 28.23 -23.34
N SER A 19 12.29 29.06 -23.07
CA SER A 19 13.63 28.95 -23.64
C SER A 19 14.65 28.80 -22.50
N GLY A 20 15.20 27.59 -22.35
CA GLY A 20 16.24 27.25 -21.37
C GLY A 20 15.76 26.98 -19.94
N ALA A 21 14.75 27.72 -19.45
CA ALA A 21 14.13 27.48 -18.15
C ALA A 21 13.21 26.23 -18.18
N LYS A 22 13.02 25.56 -17.04
CA LYS A 22 12.25 24.30 -16.94
C LYS A 22 11.50 24.19 -15.61
N ALA A 23 10.36 23.53 -15.60
CA ALA A 23 9.70 23.14 -14.36
C ALA A 23 10.47 22.02 -13.66
N GLU A 24 10.60 22.08 -12.34
CA GLU A 24 11.20 21.05 -11.48
C GLU A 24 10.32 20.77 -10.26
N ASN A 25 10.42 19.57 -9.70
CA ASN A 25 9.57 19.13 -8.59
C ASN A 25 10.02 19.72 -7.26
N ASN A 26 9.06 20.28 -6.52
CA ASN A 26 9.28 20.76 -5.16
C ASN A 26 7.98 20.67 -4.36
N ALA A 27 7.78 19.54 -3.67
CA ALA A 27 6.54 19.23 -2.96
C ALA A 27 6.22 20.19 -1.80
N ALA A 28 7.17 21.03 -1.38
CA ALA A 28 6.97 22.02 -0.33
C ALA A 28 6.38 23.36 -0.84
N LEU A 29 6.33 23.57 -2.16
CA LEU A 29 5.87 24.80 -2.80
C LEU A 29 4.43 24.69 -3.33
N SER A 30 3.86 25.84 -3.66
CA SER A 30 2.55 25.87 -4.33
C SER A 30 2.62 25.12 -5.66
N GLY A 31 1.53 24.44 -6.05
CA GLY A 31 1.53 23.62 -7.27
C GLY A 31 2.46 22.39 -7.26
N GLY A 32 3.28 22.21 -6.21
CA GLY A 32 4.21 21.09 -6.03
C GLY A 32 5.45 21.15 -6.92
N LYS A 33 5.67 22.28 -7.61
CA LYS A 33 6.78 22.51 -8.56
C LYS A 33 7.27 23.96 -8.46
N ASN A 34 8.37 24.25 -9.16
CA ASN A 34 8.81 25.61 -9.45
C ASN A 34 9.47 25.64 -10.83
N VAL A 35 9.69 26.83 -11.38
CA VAL A 35 10.56 27.02 -12.56
C VAL A 35 12.00 27.20 -12.08
N GLY A 36 12.89 26.33 -12.55
CA GLY A 36 14.32 26.39 -12.34
C GLY A 36 15.09 26.43 -13.65
N TYR A 37 16.39 26.17 -13.59
CA TYR A 37 17.31 26.24 -14.74
C TYR A 37 17.38 27.62 -15.41
N ILE A 38 16.95 28.67 -14.72
CA ILE A 38 16.92 30.04 -15.22
C ILE A 38 18.36 30.57 -15.34
N LYS A 39 18.74 30.96 -16.56
CA LYS A 39 20.01 31.61 -16.89
C LYS A 39 19.76 32.97 -17.56
N ASN A 40 20.80 33.78 -17.71
CA ASN A 40 20.69 35.03 -18.46
C ASN A 40 20.15 34.80 -19.88
N ASN A 41 19.17 35.61 -20.29
CA ASN A 41 18.43 35.55 -21.56
C ASN A 41 17.50 34.33 -21.76
N THR A 42 17.30 33.50 -20.73
CA THR A 42 16.20 32.52 -20.72
C THR A 42 14.86 33.20 -20.49
N TRP A 43 13.75 32.54 -20.85
CA TRP A 43 12.41 33.10 -20.65
C TRP A 43 11.35 31.99 -20.53
N ILE A 44 10.21 32.34 -19.96
CA ILE A 44 8.95 31.56 -19.97
C ILE A 44 7.79 32.42 -20.48
N SER A 45 6.75 31.82 -21.05
CA SER A 45 5.59 32.55 -21.60
C SER A 45 4.25 31.97 -21.12
N PHE A 46 3.25 32.84 -20.95
CA PHE A 46 1.86 32.51 -20.67
C PHE A 46 0.96 33.06 -21.79
N THR A 47 0.22 32.18 -22.48
CA THR A 47 -0.60 32.53 -23.64
C THR A 47 -1.95 33.10 -23.21
N GLY A 48 -2.41 34.15 -23.89
CA GLY A 48 -3.77 34.67 -23.74
C GLY A 48 -4.09 35.30 -22.38
N HIS A 49 -3.12 36.00 -21.76
CA HIS A 49 -3.32 36.63 -20.46
C HIS A 49 -4.15 37.91 -20.57
N VAL A 50 -5.25 38.00 -19.81
CA VAL A 50 -6.18 39.14 -19.86
C VAL A 50 -5.74 40.24 -18.88
N PHE A 51 -5.56 41.45 -19.38
CA PHE A 51 -5.29 42.65 -18.60
C PHE A 51 -6.48 43.62 -18.62
N ASN A 52 -6.70 44.30 -17.50
CA ASN A 52 -7.69 45.38 -17.36
C ASN A 52 -7.03 46.67 -16.84
N GLN A 53 -7.76 47.79 -16.96
CA GLN A 53 -7.22 49.13 -16.66
C GLN A 53 -6.82 49.35 -15.18
N TYR A 54 -7.19 48.43 -14.30
CA TYR A 54 -6.90 48.46 -12.88
C TYR A 54 -5.77 47.51 -12.48
N ASP A 55 -5.22 46.71 -13.40
CA ASP A 55 -4.03 45.90 -13.13
C ASP A 55 -2.81 46.80 -12.89
N SER A 56 -2.30 46.79 -11.67
CA SER A 56 -1.36 47.79 -11.17
C SER A 56 0.05 47.24 -10.94
N SER A 57 0.19 45.95 -10.63
CA SER A 57 1.49 45.36 -10.31
C SER A 57 1.52 43.84 -10.50
N PHE A 58 2.72 43.27 -10.48
CA PHE A 58 2.94 41.86 -10.22
C PHE A 58 3.76 41.68 -8.93
N ASN A 59 3.38 40.70 -8.12
CA ASN A 59 4.27 40.12 -7.11
C ASN A 59 4.81 38.79 -7.64
N ILE A 60 6.04 38.46 -7.31
CA ILE A 60 6.78 37.31 -7.83
C ILE A 60 7.48 36.64 -6.66
N LEU A 61 7.24 35.34 -6.46
CA LEU A 61 7.92 34.57 -5.41
C LEU A 61 9.12 33.82 -6.00
N ALA A 62 10.34 34.22 -5.64
CA ALA A 62 11.58 33.67 -6.21
C ALA A 62 12.66 33.42 -5.14
N ALA A 63 13.61 32.53 -5.45
CA ALA A 63 14.72 32.14 -4.57
C ALA A 63 16.05 31.96 -5.33
N GLY A 64 17.07 32.75 -5.02
CA GLY A 64 18.42 32.53 -5.53
C GLY A 64 19.44 33.57 -5.06
N ALA A 65 20.59 33.14 -4.55
CA ALA A 65 21.62 34.03 -4.03
C ALA A 65 22.25 34.93 -5.10
N THR A 66 22.29 34.45 -6.35
CA THR A 66 22.82 35.20 -7.49
C THR A 66 21.92 36.38 -7.88
N GLY A 67 20.60 36.23 -7.76
CA GLY A 67 19.65 37.28 -8.14
C GLY A 67 19.65 37.59 -9.65
N GLY A 68 19.03 38.71 -10.01
CA GLY A 68 18.90 39.18 -11.39
C GLY A 68 17.63 40.00 -11.57
N THR A 69 17.20 40.21 -12.82
CA THR A 69 15.93 40.88 -13.11
C THR A 69 15.01 40.01 -13.97
N ILE A 70 13.71 40.24 -13.80
CA ILE A 70 12.64 39.61 -14.57
C ILE A 70 11.91 40.73 -15.31
N GLU A 71 12.04 40.75 -16.62
CA GLU A 71 11.30 41.66 -17.49
C GLU A 71 9.94 41.04 -17.85
N LEU A 72 8.86 41.75 -17.58
CA LEU A 72 7.50 41.40 -17.97
C LEU A 72 7.21 42.02 -19.34
N ARG A 73 7.12 41.20 -20.39
CA ARG A 73 6.95 41.64 -21.78
C ARG A 73 5.68 41.08 -22.41
N LEU A 74 5.07 41.83 -23.31
CA LEU A 74 3.87 41.43 -24.04
C LEU A 74 4.17 40.96 -25.46
N GLY A 75 3.51 39.89 -25.89
CA GLY A 75 3.53 39.35 -27.25
C GLY A 75 4.74 38.49 -27.58
N SER A 76 5.95 38.90 -27.20
CA SER A 76 7.18 38.11 -27.41
C SER A 76 8.27 38.42 -26.39
N ALA A 77 9.33 37.60 -26.36
CA ALA A 77 10.51 37.84 -25.51
C ALA A 77 11.26 39.16 -25.81
N THR A 78 10.98 39.80 -26.96
CA THR A 78 11.48 41.14 -27.32
C THR A 78 10.37 42.18 -27.45
N GLY A 79 9.13 41.84 -27.03
CA GLY A 79 7.96 42.68 -27.16
C GLY A 79 7.89 43.79 -26.10
N THR A 80 6.73 44.44 -26.00
CA THR A 80 6.51 45.62 -25.15
C THR A 80 6.81 45.31 -23.69
N LEU A 81 7.79 46.01 -23.10
CA LEU A 81 8.11 45.90 -21.67
C LEU A 81 7.05 46.65 -20.85
N ILE A 82 6.39 45.95 -19.93
CA ILE A 82 5.37 46.54 -19.05
C ILE A 82 5.79 46.62 -17.60
N GLY A 83 6.85 45.92 -17.19
CA GLY A 83 7.41 46.02 -15.84
C GLY A 83 8.71 45.25 -15.70
N THR A 84 9.51 45.60 -14.70
CA THR A 84 10.76 44.89 -14.38
C THR A 84 10.82 44.64 -12.89
N VAL A 85 10.94 43.38 -12.49
CA VAL A 85 11.21 42.96 -11.10
C VAL A 85 12.71 42.76 -10.90
N THR A 86 13.24 43.29 -9.80
CA THR A 86 14.59 42.94 -9.33
C THR A 86 14.50 41.87 -8.25
N VAL A 87 15.18 40.75 -8.45
CA VAL A 87 15.31 39.65 -7.48
C VAL A 87 16.64 39.84 -6.74
N SER A 88 16.57 40.30 -5.50
CA SER A 88 17.74 40.52 -4.65
C SER A 88 17.44 40.23 -3.17
N GLY A 89 18.39 39.61 -2.45
CA GLY A 89 18.27 39.39 -1.00
C GLY A 89 17.77 38.01 -0.56
N SER A 90 17.50 37.07 -1.47
CA SER A 90 17.44 35.63 -1.13
C SER A 90 18.84 35.06 -0.90
N THR A 91 18.98 34.11 0.03
CA THR A 91 20.27 33.54 0.46
C THR A 91 20.61 32.21 -0.20
N GLY A 92 19.67 31.60 -0.93
CA GLY A 92 19.85 30.34 -1.64
C GLY A 92 18.65 30.00 -2.54
N PHE A 93 18.71 28.87 -3.26
CA PHE A 93 17.67 28.42 -4.20
C PHE A 93 16.37 27.92 -3.54
N THR A 94 16.33 27.88 -2.20
CA THR A 94 15.16 27.48 -1.40
C THR A 94 14.67 28.58 -0.47
N ASP A 95 15.33 29.75 -0.44
CA ASP A 95 14.95 30.91 0.37
C ASP A 95 14.02 31.83 -0.43
N TYR A 96 12.76 31.39 -0.58
CA TYR A 96 11.74 32.07 -1.38
C TYR A 96 11.27 33.38 -0.74
N LYS A 97 11.39 34.47 -1.51
CA LYS A 97 10.96 35.82 -1.09
C LYS A 97 10.09 36.45 -2.16
N LYS A 98 9.19 37.34 -1.71
CA LYS A 98 8.27 38.06 -2.58
C LYS A 98 8.92 39.34 -3.07
N PHE A 99 8.95 39.51 -4.38
CA PHE A 99 9.45 40.69 -5.08
C PHE A 99 8.31 41.30 -5.89
N SER A 100 8.25 42.62 -6.00
CA SER A 100 7.12 43.29 -6.66
C SER A 100 7.58 44.34 -7.65
N THR A 101 6.79 44.56 -8.70
CA THR A 101 6.95 45.68 -9.62
C THR A 101 5.60 46.24 -10.04
N THR A 102 5.50 47.55 -10.19
CA THR A 102 4.33 48.16 -10.84
C THR A 102 4.39 47.93 -12.33
N ILE A 103 3.23 47.75 -12.96
CA ILE A 103 3.16 47.64 -14.42
C ILE A 103 2.62 48.91 -15.06
N ILE A 104 3.03 49.14 -16.30
CA ILE A 104 2.39 50.13 -17.16
C ILE A 104 0.93 49.70 -17.38
N PRO A 105 -0.05 50.60 -17.20
CA PRO A 105 -1.46 50.28 -17.41
C PRO A 105 -1.68 49.60 -18.76
N THR A 106 -2.16 48.35 -18.71
CA THR A 106 -2.32 47.47 -19.87
C THR A 106 -3.75 46.99 -19.91
N THR A 107 -4.36 46.93 -21.10
CA THR A 107 -5.72 46.38 -21.29
C THR A 107 -5.74 45.40 -22.45
N GLY A 108 -6.72 44.49 -22.44
CA GLY A 108 -6.89 43.48 -23.50
C GLY A 108 -6.16 42.18 -23.21
N THR A 109 -6.17 41.26 -24.18
CA THR A 109 -5.56 39.92 -24.04
C THR A 109 -4.20 39.90 -24.73
N HIS A 110 -3.15 39.48 -24.02
CA HIS A 110 -1.77 39.45 -24.50
C HIS A 110 -1.04 38.19 -24.04
N ASP A 111 -0.08 37.70 -24.84
CA ASP A 111 0.87 36.70 -24.34
C ASP A 111 1.88 37.37 -23.41
N LEU A 112 2.02 36.88 -22.19
CA LEU A 112 2.92 37.43 -21.17
C LEU A 112 4.23 36.63 -21.15
N TYR A 113 5.35 37.30 -21.40
CA TYR A 113 6.70 36.74 -21.33
C TYR A 113 7.41 37.24 -20.07
N LEU A 114 8.02 36.33 -19.33
CA LEU A 114 8.97 36.62 -18.27
C LEU A 114 10.37 36.36 -18.80
N VAL A 115 11.15 37.43 -19.04
CA VAL A 115 12.50 37.33 -19.60
C VAL A 115 13.52 37.59 -18.49
N PHE A 116 14.39 36.60 -18.26
CA PHE A 116 15.34 36.60 -17.15
C PHE A 116 16.66 37.22 -17.59
N LYS A 117 17.14 38.21 -16.84
CA LYS A 117 18.31 39.02 -17.20
C LYS A 117 19.31 39.09 -16.05
N HIS A 118 20.59 39.09 -16.41
CA HIS A 118 21.70 39.42 -15.53
C HIS A 118 22.81 40.07 -16.35
N THR A 119 23.51 41.07 -15.78
CA THR A 119 24.53 41.85 -16.51
C THR A 119 25.79 41.06 -16.87
N THR A 120 26.26 40.19 -15.96
CA THR A 120 27.54 39.48 -16.14
C THR A 120 27.51 37.95 -15.93
N ASN A 121 26.46 37.37 -15.33
CA ASN A 121 26.42 35.96 -14.96
C ASN A 121 25.85 35.08 -16.08
N THR A 122 26.53 33.97 -16.39
CA THR A 122 26.13 32.95 -17.38
C THR A 122 25.62 31.65 -16.75
N GLY A 123 25.70 31.52 -15.42
CA GLY A 123 25.18 30.42 -14.60
C GLY A 123 23.70 30.58 -14.23
N TYR A 124 23.25 29.75 -13.28
CA TYR A 124 21.86 29.77 -12.78
C TYR A 124 21.61 30.99 -11.88
N LEU A 125 20.48 31.66 -12.09
CA LEU A 125 20.16 32.92 -11.41
C LEU A 125 19.33 32.71 -10.13
N PHE A 126 18.15 32.10 -10.28
CA PHE A 126 17.18 31.85 -9.20
C PHE A 126 16.12 30.84 -9.67
N ASN A 127 15.32 30.37 -8.72
CA ASN A 127 14.09 29.61 -8.94
C ASN A 127 12.87 30.51 -8.76
N LEU A 128 11.77 30.20 -9.46
CA LEU A 128 10.53 30.97 -9.47
C LEU A 128 9.34 30.04 -9.18
N ASP A 129 8.61 30.30 -8.10
CA ASP A 129 7.42 29.52 -7.70
C ASP A 129 6.18 30.03 -8.42
N TYR A 130 5.80 31.29 -8.20
CA TYR A 130 4.59 31.85 -8.81
C TYR A 130 4.68 33.36 -9.06
N LEU A 131 3.72 33.87 -9.83
CA LEU A 131 3.45 35.29 -9.99
C LEU A 131 1.99 35.63 -9.64
N GLU A 132 1.78 36.78 -9.02
CA GLU A 132 0.50 37.31 -8.56
C GLU A 132 0.23 38.60 -9.33
N LYS A 133 -0.73 38.60 -10.26
CA LYS A 133 -1.22 39.84 -10.88
C LYS A 133 -2.13 40.56 -9.90
N VAL A 134 -1.84 41.83 -9.68
CA VAL A 134 -2.51 42.66 -8.70
C VAL A 134 -3.41 43.67 -9.42
N THR A 135 -4.72 43.61 -9.18
CA THR A 135 -5.71 44.56 -9.70
C THR A 135 -6.17 45.47 -8.58
N THR A 136 -5.99 46.78 -8.72
CA THR A 136 -6.40 47.78 -7.72
C THR A 136 -7.62 48.55 -8.22
N ILE A 137 -8.82 48.19 -7.74
CA ILE A 137 -10.09 48.84 -8.10
C ILE A 137 -10.38 49.99 -7.13
N PRO A 138 -10.40 51.25 -7.61
CA PRO A 138 -10.75 52.39 -6.75
C PRO A 138 -12.22 52.33 -6.33
N GLY A 139 -12.50 52.38 -5.02
CA GLY A 139 -13.86 52.54 -4.48
C GLY A 139 -14.69 51.26 -4.30
N ALA A 140 -14.12 50.06 -4.49
CA ALA A 140 -14.82 48.81 -4.25
C ALA A 140 -15.07 48.54 -2.75
N ILE A 141 -16.26 48.01 -2.43
CA ILE A 141 -16.60 47.56 -1.08
C ILE A 141 -15.81 46.28 -0.79
N THR A 142 -15.10 46.25 0.34
CA THR A 142 -14.35 45.09 0.79
C THR A 142 -14.83 44.61 2.14
N TYR A 143 -14.69 43.31 2.36
CA TYR A 143 -15.00 42.65 3.62
C TYR A 143 -13.80 41.85 4.11
N SER A 144 -13.59 41.87 5.42
CA SER A 144 -12.54 41.11 6.08
C SER A 144 -12.97 39.67 6.32
N LEU A 145 -12.08 38.71 6.06
CA LEU A 145 -12.20 37.33 6.52
C LEU A 145 -11.20 37.08 7.64
N THR A 146 -11.70 36.66 8.79
CA THR A 146 -10.88 36.17 9.90
C THR A 146 -11.09 34.66 10.04
N THR A 147 -10.00 33.87 10.06
CA THR A 147 -10.07 32.43 10.26
C THR A 147 -9.39 32.03 11.56
N ASN A 148 -10.04 31.22 12.37
CA ASN A 148 -9.51 30.69 13.62
C ASN A 148 -9.64 29.16 13.67
N VAL A 149 -8.98 28.54 14.65
CA VAL A 149 -9.15 27.13 14.98
C VAL A 149 -9.56 26.99 16.44
N SER A 150 -10.42 26.02 16.73
CA SER A 150 -10.86 25.70 18.09
C SER A 150 -10.81 24.19 18.30
N PRO A 151 -10.08 23.67 19.32
CA PRO A 151 -9.22 24.38 20.26
C PRO A 151 -8.02 25.08 19.60
N ALA A 152 -7.37 26.01 20.31
CA ALA A 152 -6.13 26.63 19.81
C ALA A 152 -5.05 25.56 19.51
N ALA A 153 -4.30 25.74 18.42
CA ALA A 153 -3.30 24.78 17.91
C ALA A 153 -3.83 23.40 17.44
N SER A 154 -5.15 23.23 17.28
CA SER A 154 -5.75 22.01 16.72
C SER A 154 -5.52 21.81 15.21
N GLY A 155 -5.06 22.85 14.52
CA GLY A 155 -4.79 22.81 13.09
C GLY A 155 -4.47 24.19 12.52
N THR A 156 -4.60 24.32 11.21
CA THR A 156 -4.53 25.59 10.48
C THR A 156 -5.71 25.71 9.52
N VAL A 157 -5.97 26.92 9.03
CA VAL A 157 -6.93 27.17 7.96
C VAL A 157 -6.19 27.80 6.80
N SER A 158 -6.36 27.23 5.61
CA SER A 158 -5.93 27.85 4.35
C SER A 158 -7.14 28.37 3.57
N SER A 159 -6.97 29.45 2.80
CA SER A 159 -8.01 30.03 1.96
C SER A 159 -7.55 30.17 0.50
N ASN A 160 -8.50 30.00 -0.42
CA ASN A 160 -8.32 30.23 -1.86
C ASN A 160 -9.53 31.00 -2.42
N PRO A 161 -9.36 32.22 -2.96
CA PRO A 161 -8.13 33.00 -3.01
C PRO A 161 -7.59 33.30 -1.60
N GLY A 162 -6.25 33.32 -1.47
CA GLY A 162 -5.59 33.62 -0.20
C GLY A 162 -5.70 35.10 0.17
N GLY A 163 -5.85 35.40 1.47
CA GLY A 163 -5.94 36.78 1.95
C GLY A 163 -6.85 36.92 3.17
N VAL A 164 -6.95 38.16 3.68
CA VAL A 164 -7.78 38.54 4.85
C VAL A 164 -8.80 39.63 4.52
N SER A 165 -8.82 40.14 3.29
CA SER A 165 -9.74 41.17 2.81
C SER A 165 -10.06 40.92 1.35
N PHE A 166 -11.35 40.95 1.01
CA PHE A 166 -11.87 40.52 -0.28
C PHE A 166 -12.96 41.47 -0.78
N VAL A 167 -13.12 41.59 -2.10
CA VAL A 167 -14.23 42.35 -2.69
C VAL A 167 -15.56 41.68 -2.34
N ASP A 168 -16.58 42.48 -2.07
CA ASP A 168 -17.96 42.00 -1.96
C ASP A 168 -18.35 41.06 -3.12
N GLY A 169 -18.94 39.91 -2.78
CA GLY A 169 -19.33 38.89 -3.75
C GLY A 169 -18.22 37.91 -4.15
N THR A 170 -17.02 37.99 -3.57
CA THR A 170 -15.93 37.03 -3.85
C THR A 170 -16.26 35.66 -3.28
N ALA A 171 -16.18 34.60 -4.10
CA ALA A 171 -16.24 33.22 -3.63
C ALA A 171 -14.88 32.79 -3.04
N ILE A 172 -14.87 32.31 -1.79
CA ILE A 172 -13.69 31.89 -1.05
C ILE A 172 -13.87 30.44 -0.62
N THR A 173 -12.87 29.60 -0.89
CA THR A 173 -12.78 28.23 -0.39
C THR A 173 -11.81 28.17 0.77
N VAL A 174 -12.28 27.77 1.95
CA VAL A 174 -11.47 27.54 3.15
C VAL A 174 -11.27 26.04 3.39
N THR A 175 -10.04 25.65 3.72
CA THR A 175 -9.68 24.26 4.03
C THR A 175 -9.12 24.20 5.45
N ALA A 176 -9.71 23.34 6.28
CA ALA A 176 -9.24 23.06 7.62
C ALA A 176 -8.19 21.94 7.56
N ASN A 177 -6.96 22.23 7.98
CA ASN A 177 -5.85 21.30 8.01
C ASN A 177 -5.59 20.89 9.46
N LYS A 178 -5.92 19.65 9.83
CA LYS A 178 -5.76 19.18 11.21
C LYS A 178 -4.29 19.03 11.62
N ASN A 179 -4.00 19.29 12.90
CA ASN A 179 -2.78 18.82 13.54
C ASN A 179 -3.01 17.41 14.11
N PHE A 180 -1.93 16.64 14.32
CA PHE A 180 -1.99 15.33 14.97
C PHE A 180 -2.62 15.43 16.37
N GLY A 181 -3.54 14.50 16.68
CA GLY A 181 -4.31 14.49 17.92
C GLY A 181 -5.67 15.20 17.82
N TYR A 182 -6.10 15.57 16.61
CA TYR A 182 -7.36 16.29 16.38
C TYR A 182 -8.09 15.74 15.15
N ASN A 183 -9.40 15.97 15.04
CA ASN A 183 -10.19 15.70 13.84
C ASN A 183 -11.15 16.86 13.59
N PHE A 184 -11.22 17.33 12.34
CA PHE A 184 -12.14 18.40 11.97
C PHE A 184 -13.58 17.94 12.16
N VAL A 185 -14.40 18.81 12.76
CA VAL A 185 -15.82 18.56 13.04
C VAL A 185 -16.69 19.40 12.12
N ARG A 186 -16.48 20.73 12.11
CA ARG A 186 -17.32 21.69 11.38
C ARG A 186 -16.69 23.08 11.35
N TRP A 187 -17.25 23.95 10.52
CA TRP A 187 -17.06 25.39 10.54
C TRP A 187 -18.17 26.04 11.36
N THR A 188 -17.79 26.99 12.23
CA THR A 188 -18.69 27.91 12.92
C THR A 188 -18.37 29.37 12.57
N ASP A 189 -19.31 30.27 12.78
CA ASP A 189 -19.08 31.70 12.71
C ASP A 189 -18.42 32.25 14.00
N GLY A 190 -18.18 33.55 14.07
CA GLY A 190 -17.62 34.21 15.26
C GLY A 190 -18.51 34.14 16.52
N ASN A 191 -19.75 33.68 16.42
CA ASN A 191 -20.68 33.48 17.52
C ASN A 191 -20.90 31.98 17.82
N GLU A 192 -19.99 31.11 17.39
CA GLU A 192 -20.05 29.65 17.57
C GLU A 192 -21.26 28.99 16.88
N THR A 193 -21.89 29.67 15.91
CA THR A 193 -23.03 29.13 15.17
C THR A 193 -22.54 28.26 14.00
N PRO A 194 -22.99 27.00 13.84
CA PRO A 194 -22.58 26.13 12.75
C PRO A 194 -22.96 26.68 11.38
N VAL A 195 -21.99 26.75 10.46
CA VAL A 195 -22.20 27.21 9.08
C VAL A 195 -21.97 26.13 8.03
N SER A 196 -21.11 25.14 8.30
CA SER A 196 -20.85 24.04 7.37
C SER A 196 -20.16 22.87 8.06
N THR A 197 -20.43 21.64 7.65
CA THR A 197 -19.65 20.45 8.02
C THR A 197 -18.69 20.00 6.91
N ALA A 198 -18.70 20.67 5.76
CA ALA A 198 -17.84 20.35 4.63
C ALA A 198 -16.41 20.86 4.86
N ASN A 199 -15.42 20.07 4.44
CA ASN A 199 -14.02 20.48 4.37
C ASN A 199 -13.39 19.93 3.09
N PRO A 200 -13.02 20.78 2.12
CA PRO A 200 -13.08 22.24 2.14
C PRO A 200 -14.51 22.82 2.12
N TYR A 201 -14.66 24.08 2.56
CA TYR A 201 -15.92 24.84 2.55
C TYR A 201 -15.81 26.09 1.67
N THR A 202 -16.71 26.23 0.69
CA THR A 202 -16.76 27.40 -0.19
C THR A 202 -17.95 28.29 0.15
N PHE A 203 -17.73 29.60 0.29
CA PHE A 203 -18.77 30.58 0.56
C PHE A 203 -18.49 31.91 -0.16
N THR A 204 -19.53 32.70 -0.38
CA THR A 204 -19.40 34.05 -0.95
C THR A 204 -19.34 35.09 0.17
N ILE A 205 -18.32 35.93 0.19
CA ILE A 205 -18.18 36.96 1.21
C ILE A 205 -19.01 38.20 0.85
N THR A 206 -20.01 38.51 1.67
CA THR A 206 -20.91 39.68 1.49
C THR A 206 -20.97 40.58 2.73
N SER A 207 -20.20 40.25 3.75
CA SER A 207 -19.99 41.03 4.98
C SER A 207 -18.68 40.59 5.63
N ASN A 208 -18.17 41.40 6.58
CA ASN A 208 -17.07 40.95 7.43
C ASN A 208 -17.45 39.61 8.08
N SER A 209 -16.60 38.62 7.92
CA SER A 209 -16.89 37.24 8.29
C SER A 209 -15.78 36.68 9.16
N THR A 210 -16.15 35.98 10.23
CA THR A 210 -15.22 35.17 11.02
C THR A 210 -15.64 33.71 10.85
N LEU A 211 -14.69 32.84 10.50
CA LEU A 211 -14.88 31.40 10.44
C LEU A 211 -13.94 30.71 11.41
N VAL A 212 -14.47 29.78 12.20
CA VAL A 212 -13.71 28.97 13.14
C VAL A 212 -13.79 27.52 12.68
N ALA A 213 -12.65 26.90 12.38
CA ALA A 213 -12.59 25.46 12.19
C ALA A 213 -12.59 24.79 13.57
N GLU A 214 -13.66 24.06 13.88
CA GLU A 214 -13.79 23.30 15.12
C GLU A 214 -13.26 21.89 14.93
N TYR A 215 -12.47 21.45 15.91
CA TYR A 215 -11.86 20.13 15.95
C TYR A 215 -12.22 19.42 17.25
N ALA A 216 -12.43 18.11 17.17
CA ALA A 216 -12.49 17.24 18.33
C ALA A 216 -11.09 16.73 18.66
N THR A 217 -10.76 16.62 19.95
CA THR A 217 -9.54 15.93 20.38
C THR A 217 -9.63 14.45 20.07
N VAL A 218 -8.51 13.88 19.66
CA VAL A 218 -8.33 12.45 19.39
C VAL A 218 -7.34 11.93 20.41
N ASN A 219 -7.74 10.91 21.19
CA ASN A 219 -6.84 10.29 22.16
C ASN A 219 -5.58 9.79 21.46
N THR A 220 -4.43 9.92 22.11
CA THR A 220 -3.16 9.42 21.60
C THR A 220 -2.56 8.43 22.59
N TYR A 221 -1.83 7.45 22.06
CA TYR A 221 -1.27 6.35 22.83
C TYR A 221 0.16 6.07 22.42
N THR A 222 0.97 5.63 23.39
CA THR A 222 2.36 5.28 23.18
C THR A 222 2.54 3.80 22.81
N LEU A 223 3.44 3.51 21.88
CA LEU A 223 3.90 2.15 21.57
C LEU A 223 5.37 2.01 21.96
N ASN A 224 5.66 1.10 22.90
CA ASN A 224 7.01 0.74 23.29
C ASN A 224 7.38 -0.64 22.73
N VAL A 225 8.26 -0.68 21.73
CA VAL A 225 8.79 -1.94 21.17
C VAL A 225 10.12 -2.26 21.83
N ASN A 226 10.14 -3.34 22.61
CA ASN A 226 11.33 -3.84 23.29
C ASN A 226 11.98 -4.98 22.47
N VAL A 227 13.25 -5.22 22.74
CA VAL A 227 14.03 -6.29 22.14
C VAL A 227 14.56 -7.19 23.26
N ALA A 228 14.34 -8.50 23.11
CA ALA A 228 14.86 -9.53 24.01
C ALA A 228 15.68 -10.56 23.23
N GLY A 229 16.58 -11.27 23.90
CA GLY A 229 17.49 -12.23 23.26
C GLY A 229 18.54 -11.54 22.39
N ALA A 230 19.44 -12.33 21.80
CA ALA A 230 20.53 -11.88 20.92
C ALA A 230 21.28 -10.62 21.42
N PHE A 231 21.56 -10.53 22.72
CA PHE A 231 22.21 -9.38 23.39
C PHE A 231 21.51 -8.01 23.20
N GLY A 232 20.21 -7.99 22.90
CA GLY A 232 19.46 -6.76 22.64
C GLY A 232 19.71 -6.18 21.24
N LEU A 233 20.31 -6.95 20.33
CA LEU A 233 20.69 -6.53 18.97
C LEU A 233 19.60 -6.78 17.92
N GLY A 234 18.42 -7.22 18.33
CA GLY A 234 17.24 -7.34 17.48
C GLY A 234 16.82 -5.99 16.90
N GLU A 235 16.35 -6.01 15.66
CA GLU A 235 15.92 -4.83 14.95
C GLU A 235 14.49 -4.98 14.49
N TYR A 236 13.79 -3.86 14.35
CA TYR A 236 12.42 -3.85 13.86
C TYR A 236 12.16 -2.55 13.08
N THR A 237 11.16 -2.60 12.23
CA THR A 237 10.54 -1.43 11.61
C THR A 237 9.11 -1.32 12.11
N VAL A 238 8.57 -0.10 12.11
CA VAL A 238 7.17 0.13 12.46
C VAL A 238 6.50 0.95 11.36
N SER A 239 5.31 0.53 10.95
CA SER A 239 4.49 1.20 9.95
C SER A 239 3.04 1.29 10.42
N PRO A 240 2.41 2.47 10.41
CA PRO A 240 2.96 3.75 9.97
C PRO A 240 3.98 4.31 10.99
N ALA A 241 4.81 5.26 10.56
CA ALA A 241 5.62 6.02 11.51
C ALA A 241 4.72 6.82 12.46
N GLY A 242 5.14 6.97 13.73
CA GLY A 242 4.43 7.79 14.69
C GLY A 242 4.58 9.28 14.40
N LYS A 243 3.92 10.12 15.22
CA LYS A 243 3.90 11.59 15.09
C LYS A 243 5.29 12.21 14.89
N ASP A 244 6.29 11.74 15.62
CA ASP A 244 7.58 12.41 15.76
C ASP A 244 8.59 12.01 14.65
N GLY A 245 8.14 11.31 13.61
CA GLY A 245 9.03 10.61 12.68
C GLY A 245 9.74 9.41 13.30
N ALA A 246 9.45 9.12 14.57
CA ALA A 246 9.85 7.96 15.36
C ALA A 246 8.61 7.12 15.75
N PHE A 247 8.84 5.93 16.29
CA PHE A 247 7.84 4.86 16.44
C PHE A 247 6.95 4.92 17.69
N SER A 248 6.83 6.08 18.35
CA SER A 248 6.39 6.12 19.75
C SER A 248 4.95 6.56 20.01
N VAL A 249 4.30 7.39 19.19
CA VAL A 249 2.97 7.98 19.51
C VAL A 249 2.00 7.93 18.33
N TYR A 250 0.78 7.46 18.61
CA TYR A 250 -0.27 7.19 17.62
C TYR A 250 -1.65 7.69 18.08
N GLU A 251 -2.52 8.11 17.14
CA GLU A 251 -3.93 8.42 17.41
C GLU A 251 -4.72 7.12 17.71
N THR A 252 -5.78 7.21 18.51
CA THR A 252 -6.63 6.06 18.87
C THR A 252 -7.19 5.35 17.63
N GLY A 253 -7.22 4.02 17.66
CA GLY A 253 -7.64 3.18 16.54
C GLY A 253 -6.59 2.98 15.44
N THR A 254 -5.42 3.63 15.53
CA THR A 254 -4.33 3.39 14.56
C THR A 254 -3.87 1.94 14.65
N ASN A 255 -3.89 1.21 13.54
CA ASN A 255 -3.31 -0.12 13.49
C ASN A 255 -1.81 -0.01 13.13
N VAL A 256 -0.94 -0.42 14.04
CA VAL A 256 0.50 -0.26 13.92
C VAL A 256 1.13 -1.62 13.67
N THR A 257 1.73 -1.81 12.50
CA THR A 257 2.47 -3.02 12.17
C THR A 257 3.91 -2.87 12.60
N VAL A 258 4.35 -3.67 13.56
CA VAL A 258 5.75 -3.83 13.94
C VAL A 258 6.29 -5.03 13.18
N THR A 259 7.37 -4.87 12.41
CA THR A 259 8.01 -5.93 11.62
C THR A 259 9.44 -6.11 12.09
N ALA A 260 9.75 -7.29 12.63
CA ALA A 260 11.10 -7.69 12.96
C ALA A 260 11.98 -7.73 11.71
N VAL A 261 13.21 -7.24 11.85
CA VAL A 261 14.22 -7.22 10.79
C VAL A 261 15.26 -8.27 11.13
N GLU A 262 15.41 -9.22 10.21
CA GLU A 262 16.45 -10.23 10.31
C GLU A 262 17.68 -9.82 9.49
N ASN A 263 18.84 -10.29 9.92
CA ASN A 263 20.07 -10.21 9.14
C ASN A 263 20.79 -11.57 9.16
N ASP A 264 22.03 -11.60 8.67
CA ASP A 264 22.85 -12.81 8.58
C ASP A 264 23.16 -13.47 9.92
N ILE A 265 23.11 -12.71 11.03
CA ILE A 265 23.38 -13.19 12.38
C ILE A 265 22.11 -13.19 13.20
N ILE A 266 21.39 -12.06 13.26
CA ILE A 266 20.23 -11.88 14.12
C ILE A 266 18.96 -12.36 13.40
N LYS A 267 18.27 -13.32 14.02
CA LYS A 267 17.03 -13.94 13.53
C LYS A 267 15.92 -13.71 14.54
N PHE A 268 14.74 -13.36 14.06
CA PHE A 268 13.59 -13.10 14.91
C PHE A 268 12.97 -14.43 15.37
N ASN A 269 12.71 -14.57 16.66
CA ASN A 269 12.10 -15.75 17.25
C ASN A 269 10.57 -15.57 17.36
N ASN A 270 10.11 -14.68 18.24
CA ASN A 270 8.69 -14.48 18.51
C ASN A 270 8.40 -13.13 19.18
N TRP A 271 7.16 -12.67 19.06
CA TRP A 271 6.61 -11.55 19.80
C TRP A 271 6.11 -12.00 21.19
N SER A 272 5.91 -11.04 22.09
CA SER A 272 5.48 -11.27 23.48
C SER A 272 4.09 -11.90 23.63
N ASP A 273 3.26 -11.87 22.59
CA ASP A 273 1.96 -12.57 22.53
C ASP A 273 2.10 -14.05 22.10
N GLY A 274 3.33 -14.51 21.85
CA GLY A 274 3.61 -15.84 21.33
C GLY A 274 3.44 -15.95 19.81
N SER A 275 3.12 -14.85 19.11
CA SER A 275 3.13 -14.82 17.66
C SER A 275 4.56 -14.96 17.15
N THR A 276 4.73 -15.77 16.12
CA THR A 276 6.03 -16.03 15.50
C THR A 276 6.11 -15.43 14.09
N ALA A 277 5.05 -14.73 13.66
CA ALA A 277 5.06 -13.99 12.41
C ALA A 277 6.10 -12.86 12.50
N LEU A 278 6.85 -12.61 11.42
CA LEU A 278 7.85 -11.54 11.39
C LEU A 278 7.23 -10.17 11.63
N SER A 279 5.94 -10.01 11.33
CA SER A 279 5.18 -8.83 11.67
C SER A 279 4.05 -9.14 12.65
N THR A 280 3.70 -8.14 13.46
CA THR A 280 2.56 -8.15 14.35
C THR A 280 1.87 -6.79 14.30
N ALA A 281 0.54 -6.80 14.35
CA ALA A 281 -0.27 -5.61 14.24
C ALA A 281 -0.86 -5.27 15.61
N VAL A 282 -0.68 -4.03 16.05
CA VAL A 282 -1.18 -3.51 17.31
C VAL A 282 -2.15 -2.37 17.03
N THR A 283 -3.42 -2.56 17.37
CA THR A 283 -4.40 -1.48 17.31
C THR A 283 -4.29 -0.62 18.56
N MET A 284 -3.90 0.64 18.36
CA MET A 284 -3.61 1.61 19.42
C MET A 284 -4.91 2.12 20.03
N THR A 285 -5.41 1.45 21.07
CA THR A 285 -6.60 1.87 21.85
C THR A 285 -6.27 2.23 23.29
N GLU A 286 -5.02 1.99 23.68
CA GLU A 286 -4.38 2.30 24.95
C GLU A 286 -2.85 2.31 24.75
N ASN A 287 -2.08 2.71 25.75
CA ASN A 287 -0.62 2.58 25.70
C ASN A 287 -0.24 1.09 25.62
N ARG A 288 0.65 0.74 24.70
CA ARG A 288 1.03 -0.64 24.42
C ARG A 288 2.54 -0.84 24.55
N SER A 289 2.91 -2.03 24.98
CA SER A 289 4.28 -2.50 24.88
C SER A 289 4.30 -3.88 24.26
N ILE A 290 5.27 -4.10 23.37
CA ILE A 290 5.47 -5.38 22.71
C ILE A 290 6.96 -5.70 22.72
N THR A 291 7.30 -6.97 22.93
CA THR A 291 8.70 -7.41 22.93
C THR A 291 8.93 -8.37 21.79
N GLY A 292 9.88 -8.05 20.91
CA GLY A 292 10.41 -9.00 19.94
C GLY A 292 11.58 -9.76 20.53
N THR A 293 11.50 -11.08 20.55
CA THR A 293 12.59 -11.97 20.98
C THR A 293 13.39 -12.38 19.74
N TYR A 294 14.71 -12.31 19.82
CA TYR A 294 15.63 -12.64 18.73
C TYR A 294 16.67 -13.65 19.19
N ASP A 295 17.10 -14.48 18.26
CA ASP A 295 18.24 -15.38 18.38
C ASP A 295 19.37 -14.90 17.47
N ASN A 296 20.57 -15.40 17.71
CA ASN A 296 21.71 -15.15 16.84
C ASN A 296 22.33 -16.46 16.35
N ALA A 297 22.72 -16.50 15.08
CA ALA A 297 23.66 -17.50 14.58
C ALA A 297 24.99 -17.41 15.35
N THR A 298 25.82 -18.45 15.30
CA THR A 298 27.18 -18.35 15.85
C THR A 298 28.05 -17.43 15.01
N PHE A 299 28.74 -16.52 15.68
CA PHE A 299 29.56 -15.51 15.05
C PHE A 299 30.72 -15.11 15.97
N ILE A 300 31.67 -14.35 15.44
CA ILE A 300 32.73 -13.71 16.22
C ILE A 300 32.42 -12.22 16.38
N ALA A 301 32.28 -11.50 15.26
CA ALA A 301 32.00 -10.07 15.26
C ALA A 301 31.34 -9.57 13.95
N GLY A 302 30.83 -8.34 13.93
CA GLY A 302 30.22 -7.73 12.75
C GLY A 302 29.98 -6.21 12.81
N TRP A 303 29.88 -5.58 11.63
CA TRP A 303 29.60 -4.16 11.42
C TRP A 303 28.44 -4.00 10.43
N THR A 304 27.34 -3.45 10.94
CA THR A 304 26.11 -3.10 10.20
C THR A 304 26.11 -1.66 9.70
N PHE A 305 26.94 -0.78 10.27
CA PHE A 305 27.15 0.60 9.84
C PHE A 305 25.91 1.50 9.94
N LYS A 306 25.00 1.23 10.89
CA LYS A 306 23.73 1.96 11.01
C LYS A 306 23.78 3.23 11.86
N ASN A 307 24.59 3.24 12.91
CA ASN A 307 24.67 4.37 13.84
C ASN A 307 25.78 5.34 13.42
N ASP A 308 25.48 6.65 13.41
CA ASP A 308 26.43 7.70 13.07
C ASP A 308 27.44 7.91 14.21
N GLN A 309 28.49 7.09 14.19
CA GLN A 309 29.69 7.29 14.98
C GLN A 309 30.86 7.49 14.02
N TYR A 310 31.37 8.71 13.96
CA TYR A 310 32.57 9.05 13.20
C TYR A 310 33.80 8.54 13.95
N ALA A 311 34.34 7.39 13.55
CA ALA A 311 35.58 6.86 14.12
C ALA A 311 36.33 5.99 13.11
N ASN A 312 37.61 6.32 12.89
CA ASN A 312 38.64 5.41 12.37
C ASN A 312 39.66 5.29 13.52
N PRO A 313 39.76 4.14 14.23
CA PRO A 313 39.06 2.87 13.98
C PRO A 313 37.57 2.87 14.35
N ARG A 314 36.78 2.02 13.70
CA ARG A 314 35.39 1.73 14.07
C ARG A 314 35.30 0.44 14.86
N ILE A 315 34.88 0.54 16.12
CA ILE A 315 34.61 -0.62 16.98
C ILE A 315 33.40 -1.40 16.42
N THR A 316 33.48 -2.73 16.47
CA THR A 316 32.38 -3.60 16.04
C THR A 316 31.09 -3.34 16.81
N GLU A 317 29.96 -3.46 16.11
CA GLU A 317 28.61 -3.28 16.69
C GLU A 317 28.07 -4.60 17.25
N LEU A 318 28.51 -5.72 16.68
CA LEU A 318 28.11 -7.08 17.05
C LEU A 318 29.37 -7.83 17.49
N PHE A 319 29.39 -8.42 18.69
CA PHE A 319 30.47 -9.32 19.13
C PHE A 319 29.91 -10.46 19.98
N SER A 320 30.42 -11.69 19.82
CA SER A 320 29.88 -12.84 20.55
C SER A 320 30.43 -12.99 21.98
N LYS A 321 31.58 -12.38 22.26
CA LYS A 321 32.20 -12.35 23.60
C LYS A 321 32.79 -10.98 23.86
N VAL A 322 32.75 -10.50 25.11
CA VAL A 322 33.26 -9.16 25.45
C VAL A 322 34.76 -9.02 25.18
N GLU A 323 35.50 -10.12 25.23
CA GLU A 323 36.91 -10.21 24.82
C GLU A 323 37.13 -10.14 23.30
N ASN A 324 36.10 -10.35 22.48
CA ASN A 324 36.14 -10.37 21.02
C ASN A 324 35.54 -9.10 20.42
N LYS A 325 36.07 -7.92 20.77
CA LYS A 325 35.62 -6.62 20.25
C LYS A 325 36.60 -6.03 19.23
N PRO A 326 36.66 -6.55 17.99
CA PRO A 326 37.59 -6.03 16.99
C PRO A 326 37.22 -4.62 16.53
N GLU A 327 38.25 -3.96 16.03
CA GLU A 327 38.20 -2.65 15.38
C GLU A 327 38.39 -2.81 13.87
N LEU A 328 37.64 -2.03 13.09
CA LEU A 328 37.78 -1.91 11.65
C LEU A 328 38.43 -0.56 11.32
N SER A 329 39.53 -0.61 10.59
CA SER A 329 40.34 0.55 10.25
C SER A 329 40.54 0.67 8.74
N ALA A 330 40.87 1.87 8.28
CA ALA A 330 41.33 2.10 6.91
C ALA A 330 42.73 2.73 6.92
N TYR A 331 43.57 2.29 5.98
CA TYR A 331 44.97 2.70 5.85
C TYR A 331 45.32 3.03 4.41
N ASN A 332 46.23 3.98 4.21
CA ASN A 332 46.79 4.29 2.89
C ASN A 332 47.71 3.13 2.45
N VAL A 333 47.60 2.74 1.18
CA VAL A 333 48.33 1.63 0.57
C VAL A 333 49.83 1.90 0.48
N ALA A 334 50.25 3.16 0.29
CA ALA A 334 51.64 3.51 0.03
C ALA A 334 52.52 3.50 1.29
N ASP A 335 51.98 3.98 2.41
CA ASP A 335 52.74 4.24 3.64
C ASP A 335 52.19 3.55 4.88
N ASN A 336 51.07 2.81 4.77
CA ASN A 336 50.38 2.17 5.89
C ASN A 336 49.88 3.14 6.98
N VAL A 337 49.73 4.44 6.66
CA VAL A 337 49.24 5.44 7.59
C VAL A 337 47.72 5.40 7.66
N PHE A 338 47.16 5.67 8.84
CA PHE A 338 45.72 5.76 9.07
C PHE A 338 45.04 6.74 8.12
N ALA A 339 43.92 6.33 7.52
CA ALA A 339 43.16 7.20 6.64
C ALA A 339 42.59 8.40 7.43
N PRO A 340 42.88 9.66 7.03
CA PRO A 340 42.58 10.84 7.83
C PRO A 340 41.09 11.21 7.84
N ASN A 341 40.34 10.81 6.81
CA ASN A 341 38.94 11.16 6.62
C ASN A 341 38.12 9.90 6.32
N VAL A 342 37.48 9.34 7.35
CA VAL A 342 36.56 8.21 7.21
C VAL A 342 35.21 8.58 7.79
N ARG A 343 34.16 8.28 7.04
CA ARG A 343 32.77 8.57 7.43
C ARG A 343 31.84 7.46 7.02
N LEU A 344 30.63 7.47 7.55
CA LEU A 344 29.57 6.61 7.04
C LEU A 344 28.97 7.22 5.78
N GLN A 345 28.73 6.39 4.77
CA GLN A 345 28.09 6.80 3.53
C GLN A 345 27.06 5.77 3.11
N ASN A 346 25.86 6.22 2.73
CA ASN A 346 24.87 5.38 2.06
C ASN A 346 25.11 5.40 0.54
N ARG A 347 25.30 4.23 -0.05
CA ARG A 347 25.42 4.07 -1.51
C ARG A 347 24.83 2.73 -1.93
N GLY A 348 24.10 2.71 -3.05
CA GLY A 348 23.42 1.49 -3.52
C GLY A 348 22.40 0.94 -2.50
N GLY A 349 21.82 1.80 -1.66
CA GLY A 349 20.87 1.41 -0.61
C GLY A 349 21.49 0.77 0.64
N LYS A 350 22.83 0.80 0.79
CA LYS A 350 23.54 0.25 1.96
C LYS A 350 24.44 1.30 2.59
N ASN A 351 24.47 1.33 3.92
CA ASN A 351 25.45 2.12 4.67
C ASN A 351 26.80 1.38 4.68
N GLY A 352 27.89 2.13 4.68
CA GLY A 352 29.21 1.54 4.84
C GLY A 352 30.27 2.52 5.31
N PHE A 353 31.39 1.93 5.72
CA PHE A 353 32.63 2.59 6.12
C PHE A 353 33.35 3.12 4.88
N CYS A 354 33.32 4.44 4.69
CA CYS A 354 33.80 5.12 3.49
C CYS A 354 35.04 5.94 3.80
N VAL A 355 36.15 5.64 3.14
CA VAL A 355 37.27 6.57 3.08
C VAL A 355 36.91 7.70 2.13
N TRP A 356 37.03 8.95 2.59
CA TRP A 356 36.73 10.16 1.82
C TRP A 356 37.99 10.99 1.69
N ASN A 357 38.86 10.68 0.71
CA ASN A 357 40.15 11.35 0.61
C ASN A 357 40.20 12.42 -0.48
N THR A 358 40.49 13.66 -0.08
CA THR A 358 40.67 14.79 -1.00
C THR A 358 42.07 14.86 -1.60
N VAL A 359 43.04 14.11 -1.08
CA VAL A 359 44.38 13.96 -1.68
C VAL A 359 44.30 12.99 -2.85
N ARG A 360 44.53 13.52 -4.05
CA ARG A 360 44.29 12.79 -5.31
C ARG A 360 45.41 11.78 -5.56
N GLY A 361 45.02 10.55 -5.91
CA GLY A 361 45.95 9.48 -6.27
C GLY A 361 46.34 8.52 -5.13
N ASP A 362 45.99 8.85 -3.88
CA ASP A 362 46.13 7.93 -2.76
C ASP A 362 44.99 6.91 -2.73
N PHE A 363 45.34 5.62 -2.59
CA PHE A 363 44.39 4.53 -2.44
C PHE A 363 44.49 3.93 -1.04
N PHE A 364 43.37 3.34 -0.58
CA PHE A 364 43.24 2.86 0.79
C PHE A 364 42.77 1.41 0.82
N TYR A 365 43.15 0.70 1.87
CA TYR A 365 42.64 -0.63 2.17
C TYR A 365 41.97 -0.64 3.55
N PHE A 366 41.04 -1.57 3.74
CA PHE A 366 40.35 -1.76 5.01
C PHE A 366 40.97 -2.95 5.75
N SER A 367 41.05 -2.90 7.08
CA SER A 367 41.67 -3.98 7.87
C SER A 367 41.03 -4.14 9.24
N THR A 368 40.99 -5.37 9.73
CA THR A 368 40.55 -5.72 11.09
C THR A 368 41.34 -6.92 11.62
N SER A 369 41.34 -7.11 12.94
CA SER A 369 42.00 -8.26 13.58
C SER A 369 41.22 -8.76 14.80
N PHE A 370 41.18 -10.08 15.01
CA PHE A 370 40.42 -10.72 16.09
C PHE A 370 40.96 -12.10 16.43
N SER A 371 40.54 -12.65 17.58
CA SER A 371 40.83 -14.02 18.01
C SER A 371 39.87 -15.03 17.38
N THR A 372 40.39 -16.18 17.01
CA THR A 372 39.63 -17.34 16.51
C THR A 372 39.71 -18.53 17.47
N VAL A 373 40.21 -18.32 18.69
CA VAL A 373 40.26 -19.36 19.73
C VAL A 373 38.87 -19.88 20.04
N GLY A 374 38.70 -21.20 19.94
CA GLY A 374 37.42 -21.87 20.17
C GLY A 374 36.45 -21.77 18.99
N TYR A 375 36.90 -21.34 17.81
CA TYR A 375 36.08 -21.26 16.60
C TYR A 375 36.73 -22.00 15.41
N LYS A 376 35.88 -22.53 14.53
CA LYS A 376 36.20 -23.19 13.26
C LYS A 376 35.24 -22.76 12.15
N ASN A 377 35.49 -23.15 10.90
CA ASN A 377 34.62 -22.84 9.74
C ASN A 377 34.32 -21.34 9.60
N ILE A 378 35.36 -20.51 9.75
CA ILE A 378 35.22 -19.06 9.85
C ILE A 378 34.95 -18.47 8.46
N THR A 379 33.82 -17.79 8.31
CA THR A 379 33.36 -17.23 7.04
C THR A 379 33.17 -15.72 7.17
N ILE A 380 33.72 -14.98 6.22
CA ILE A 380 33.59 -13.53 6.13
C ILE A 380 32.68 -13.19 4.96
N SER A 381 31.64 -12.42 5.24
CA SER A 381 30.81 -11.79 4.22
C SER A 381 30.92 -10.27 4.37
N SER A 382 31.10 -9.57 3.25
CA SER A 382 31.09 -8.11 3.18
C SER A 382 30.74 -7.67 1.77
N GLY A 383 30.64 -6.37 1.53
CA GLY A 383 30.46 -5.83 0.18
C GLY A 383 31.16 -4.51 -0.04
N LEU A 384 31.71 -4.33 -1.24
CA LEU A 384 32.37 -3.10 -1.68
C LEU A 384 31.54 -2.39 -2.76
N ILE A 385 31.60 -1.07 -2.78
CA ILE A 385 31.05 -0.25 -3.86
C ILE A 385 32.00 0.90 -4.17
N GLY A 386 32.29 1.07 -5.45
CA GLY A 386 33.12 2.14 -5.98
C GLY A 386 32.40 3.48 -5.89
N TYR A 387 33.13 4.54 -5.52
CA TYR A 387 32.55 5.87 -5.41
C TYR A 387 33.54 6.95 -5.84
N TYR A 388 33.08 7.91 -6.65
CA TYR A 388 33.97 8.89 -7.30
C TYR A 388 35.13 8.21 -8.00
N TYR A 389 36.38 8.48 -7.60
CA TYR A 389 37.58 7.84 -8.15
C TYR A 389 38.01 6.67 -7.27
N GLY A 390 38.34 5.53 -7.88
CA GLY A 390 38.74 4.34 -7.14
C GLY A 390 39.25 3.21 -8.01
N CYS A 391 39.82 2.19 -7.37
CA CYS A 391 40.24 0.96 -8.05
C CYS A 391 39.01 0.09 -8.34
N ASP A 392 38.94 -0.48 -9.55
CA ASP A 392 37.86 -1.38 -9.95
C ASP A 392 38.01 -2.78 -9.37
N GLU A 393 39.24 -3.21 -9.09
CA GLU A 393 39.51 -4.59 -8.69
C GLU A 393 40.07 -4.65 -7.27
N TRP A 394 39.54 -5.57 -6.47
CA TRP A 394 39.89 -5.75 -5.07
C TRP A 394 40.11 -7.21 -4.74
N THR A 395 40.93 -7.47 -3.72
CA THR A 395 41.15 -8.81 -3.15
C THR A 395 40.83 -8.80 -1.66
N PHE A 396 40.31 -9.91 -1.16
CA PHE A 396 40.17 -10.17 0.26
C PHE A 396 41.29 -11.10 0.73
N GLN A 397 41.98 -10.70 1.79
CA GLN A 397 43.21 -11.34 2.26
C GLN A 397 43.18 -11.61 3.76
N TYR A 398 43.91 -12.63 4.20
CA TYR A 398 44.17 -12.92 5.61
C TYR A 398 45.67 -13.04 5.92
N SER A 399 46.02 -12.93 7.19
CA SER A 399 47.36 -13.16 7.72
C SER A 399 47.30 -13.71 9.15
N LEU A 400 48.25 -14.60 9.48
CA LEU A 400 48.42 -15.15 10.83
C LEU A 400 49.41 -14.32 11.69
N ASP A 401 50.29 -13.55 11.06
CA ASP A 401 51.34 -12.75 11.72
C ASP A 401 51.12 -11.24 11.59
N GLY A 402 50.20 -10.81 10.72
CA GLY A 402 49.92 -9.40 10.42
C GLY A 402 50.88 -8.78 9.41
N VAL A 403 51.80 -9.56 8.85
CA VAL A 403 52.85 -9.11 7.91
C VAL A 403 52.69 -9.82 6.57
N THR A 404 52.56 -11.16 6.59
CA THR A 404 52.46 -12.00 5.40
C THR A 404 50.99 -12.25 5.09
N PHE A 405 50.46 -11.60 4.04
CA PHE A 405 49.07 -11.73 3.63
C PHE A 405 48.89 -12.69 2.45
N GLN A 406 47.88 -13.55 2.53
CA GLN A 406 47.48 -14.48 1.48
C GLN A 406 46.07 -14.14 0.98
N ASN A 407 45.84 -14.36 -0.32
CA ASN A 407 44.55 -14.14 -0.96
C ASN A 407 43.56 -15.24 -0.59
N ILE A 408 42.36 -14.84 -0.15
CA ILE A 408 41.21 -15.74 0.03
C ILE A 408 40.33 -15.73 -1.22
N SER A 409 40.20 -14.56 -1.85
CA SER A 409 39.49 -14.39 -3.11
C SER A 409 40.45 -14.01 -4.23
N GLY A 410 40.08 -14.33 -5.48
CA GLY A 410 40.68 -13.72 -6.65
C GLY A 410 40.33 -12.22 -6.77
N LEU A 411 40.83 -11.57 -7.82
CA LEU A 411 40.44 -10.19 -8.12
C LEU A 411 38.93 -10.12 -8.35
N THR A 412 38.27 -9.28 -7.58
CA THR A 412 36.84 -9.02 -7.64
C THR A 412 36.63 -7.63 -8.22
N THR A 413 36.01 -7.55 -9.41
CA THR A 413 35.64 -6.27 -10.02
C THR A 413 34.40 -5.70 -9.35
N ILE A 414 34.50 -4.51 -8.75
CA ILE A 414 33.44 -3.86 -8.00
C ILE A 414 32.60 -2.92 -8.87
N ASN A 415 31.30 -2.87 -8.60
CA ASN A 415 30.35 -1.96 -9.23
C ASN A 415 30.35 -0.57 -8.56
N THR A 416 29.82 0.44 -9.26
CA THR A 416 29.67 1.84 -8.77
C THR A 416 28.21 2.22 -8.43
N SER A 417 27.26 1.37 -8.83
CA SER A 417 25.82 1.58 -8.64
C SER A 417 25.20 0.58 -7.65
N SER A 418 25.80 -0.59 -7.46
CA SER A 418 25.35 -1.64 -6.55
C SER A 418 26.51 -2.19 -5.72
N VAL A 419 26.18 -2.77 -4.57
CA VAL A 419 27.18 -3.40 -3.69
C VAL A 419 27.64 -4.72 -4.31
N THR A 420 28.96 -4.90 -4.39
CA THR A 420 29.61 -6.12 -4.89
C THR A 420 30.05 -6.97 -3.70
N PRO A 421 29.52 -8.20 -3.53
CA PRO A 421 29.94 -9.09 -2.45
C PRO A 421 31.44 -9.41 -2.56
N ILE A 422 32.13 -9.37 -1.43
CA ILE A 422 33.53 -9.78 -1.33
C ILE A 422 33.76 -10.39 0.06
N GLY A 423 34.56 -11.45 0.14
CA GLY A 423 34.73 -12.23 1.36
C GLY A 423 35.18 -13.64 1.04
N GLY A 424 35.03 -14.55 2.00
CA GLY A 424 35.35 -15.96 1.80
C GLY A 424 35.49 -16.74 3.11
N ILE A 425 35.81 -18.02 2.97
CA ILE A 425 36.05 -18.94 4.08
C ILE A 425 37.54 -18.88 4.42
N LEU A 426 37.88 -18.70 5.69
CA LEU A 426 39.26 -18.77 6.15
C LEU A 426 39.76 -20.21 6.09
N PRO A 427 41.05 -20.43 5.76
CA PRO A 427 41.61 -21.78 5.78
C PRO A 427 41.71 -22.31 7.22
N VAL A 428 41.77 -23.64 7.34
CA VAL A 428 41.80 -24.35 8.63
C VAL A 428 42.92 -23.89 9.57
N GLU A 429 44.05 -23.46 9.02
CA GLU A 429 45.18 -22.91 9.79
C GLU A 429 44.88 -21.58 10.49
N ALA A 430 43.82 -20.87 10.11
CA ALA A 430 43.36 -19.67 10.79
C ALA A 430 42.47 -19.97 12.00
N GLU A 431 42.07 -21.23 12.22
CA GLU A 431 41.25 -21.65 13.34
C GLU A 431 42.07 -21.75 14.64
N GLY A 432 41.45 -21.45 15.78
CA GLY A 432 42.09 -21.60 17.09
C GLY A 432 43.23 -20.62 17.39
N LYS A 433 43.41 -19.55 16.61
CA LYS A 433 44.51 -18.59 16.76
C LYS A 433 44.13 -17.46 17.70
N ALA A 434 45.07 -17.06 18.56
CA ALA A 434 44.88 -15.93 19.48
C ALA A 434 44.62 -14.61 18.76
N LYS A 435 45.13 -14.47 17.53
CA LYS A 435 44.91 -13.30 16.68
C LYS A 435 45.14 -13.65 15.21
N ILE A 436 44.26 -13.16 14.35
CA ILE A 436 44.44 -13.14 12.89
C ILE A 436 44.13 -11.73 12.36
N TYR A 437 44.57 -11.44 11.14
CA TYR A 437 44.38 -10.16 10.47
C TYR A 437 43.69 -10.37 9.14
N LEU A 438 42.71 -9.52 8.85
CA LEU A 438 42.00 -9.50 7.58
C LEU A 438 42.18 -8.15 6.91
N ARG A 439 42.22 -8.12 5.58
CA ARG A 439 42.14 -6.87 4.83
C ARG A 439 41.45 -7.00 3.48
N TRP A 440 40.82 -5.91 3.05
CA TRP A 440 40.28 -5.69 1.72
C TRP A 440 41.23 -4.77 0.98
N PHE A 441 41.96 -5.33 0.01
CA PHE A 441 43.12 -4.69 -0.59
C PHE A 441 42.86 -4.34 -2.06
N PRO A 442 43.04 -3.07 -2.49
CA PRO A 442 42.80 -2.65 -3.86
C PRO A 442 43.94 -3.06 -4.80
N ASN A 443 43.61 -3.37 -6.06
CA ASN A 443 44.58 -3.48 -7.14
C ASN A 443 44.92 -2.07 -7.69
N VAL A 444 45.88 -1.39 -7.05
CA VAL A 444 46.28 -0.03 -7.45
C VAL A 444 46.87 0.07 -8.86
N ASN A 445 47.36 -1.06 -9.40
CA ASN A 445 47.90 -1.15 -10.75
C ASN A 445 46.84 -1.53 -11.79
N GLY A 446 45.62 -1.88 -11.36
CA GLY A 446 44.51 -2.30 -12.22
C GLY A 446 43.65 -1.14 -12.76
N PRO A 447 42.53 -1.49 -13.42
CA PRO A 447 41.53 -0.53 -13.91
C PRO A 447 40.94 0.32 -12.78
N LYS A 448 40.47 1.52 -13.15
CA LYS A 448 39.95 2.53 -12.23
C LYS A 448 38.68 3.14 -12.83
N HIS A 449 37.70 3.40 -11.97
CA HIS A 449 36.50 4.17 -12.33
C HIS A 449 36.62 5.62 -11.88
N GLY A 450 35.77 6.47 -12.45
CA GLY A 450 35.70 7.89 -12.12
C GLY A 450 36.84 8.71 -12.69
N SER A 451 36.89 10.00 -12.33
CA SER A 451 37.95 10.90 -12.77
C SER A 451 39.07 10.98 -11.74
N ALA A 452 40.33 10.91 -12.16
CA ALA A 452 41.50 11.09 -11.28
C ALA A 452 41.56 12.49 -10.62
N THR A 453 40.71 13.43 -11.05
CA THR A 453 40.52 14.73 -10.42
C THR A 453 39.51 14.74 -9.27
N ASP A 454 38.76 13.66 -9.08
CA ASP A 454 37.75 13.57 -8.03
C ASP A 454 38.36 13.08 -6.71
N VAL A 455 37.55 13.10 -5.65
CA VAL A 455 37.89 12.50 -4.35
C VAL A 455 38.09 11.00 -4.53
N THR A 456 39.16 10.43 -3.94
CA THR A 456 39.30 8.97 -3.90
C THR A 456 38.35 8.43 -2.83
N ALA A 457 37.38 7.61 -3.24
CA ALA A 457 36.40 7.05 -2.32
C ALA A 457 36.04 5.59 -2.63
N THR A 458 35.89 4.80 -1.58
CA THR A 458 35.37 3.43 -1.66
C THR A 458 34.65 3.14 -0.36
N VAL A 459 33.54 2.43 -0.46
CA VAL A 459 32.68 2.11 0.69
C VAL A 459 32.71 0.61 0.95
N LEU A 460 33.05 0.21 2.18
CA LEU A 460 32.93 -1.16 2.68
C LEU A 460 31.65 -1.29 3.52
N SER A 461 30.81 -2.26 3.21
CA SER A 461 29.48 -2.48 3.82
C SER A 461 29.30 -3.90 4.35
N ASN A 462 28.41 -4.06 5.34
CA ASN A 462 27.94 -5.33 5.91
C ASN A 462 29.03 -6.35 6.26
N VAL A 463 30.07 -5.94 6.99
CA VAL A 463 31.18 -6.84 7.36
C VAL A 463 30.70 -7.78 8.47
N MET A 464 30.60 -9.08 8.21
CA MET A 464 30.14 -10.09 9.16
C MET A 464 31.13 -11.25 9.22
N ILE A 465 31.52 -11.64 10.43
CA ILE A 465 32.45 -12.73 10.71
C ILE A 465 31.68 -13.85 11.40
N LYS A 466 31.22 -14.80 10.60
CA LYS A 466 30.48 -16.00 11.05
C LYS A 466 31.46 -17.12 11.34
N ALA A 467 31.17 -17.96 12.33
CA ALA A 467 32.00 -19.11 12.65
C ALA A 467 31.17 -20.16 13.39
N GLU A 468 31.66 -21.40 13.42
CA GLU A 468 31.18 -22.42 14.34
C GLU A 468 32.05 -22.42 15.59
N GLU A 469 31.46 -22.73 16.74
CA GLU A 469 32.25 -23.00 17.94
C GLU A 469 32.85 -24.41 17.87
N VAL A 470 34.11 -24.54 18.28
CA VAL A 470 34.75 -25.84 18.49
C VAL A 470 34.09 -26.46 19.71
N LEU A 471 33.41 -27.59 19.49
CA LEU A 471 32.65 -28.27 20.51
C LEU A 471 33.57 -29.07 21.42
N VAL A 472 33.26 -29.05 22.70
CA VAL A 472 33.71 -30.09 23.63
C VAL A 472 32.74 -31.25 23.45
N SER A 473 33.26 -32.46 23.19
CA SER A 473 32.43 -33.64 23.01
C SER A 473 31.51 -33.83 24.22
N ASP A 474 30.24 -33.96 23.93
CA ASP A 474 29.16 -34.19 24.88
C ASP A 474 28.50 -35.56 24.56
N ALA A 475 28.10 -36.30 25.59
CA ALA A 475 27.35 -37.57 25.48
C ALA A 475 25.90 -37.47 25.99
N VAL A 476 25.50 -36.29 26.45
CA VAL A 476 24.14 -35.95 26.89
C VAL A 476 23.34 -35.52 25.67
N ALA A 477 22.11 -36.00 25.57
CA ALA A 477 21.21 -35.60 24.50
C ALA A 477 20.55 -34.24 24.82
N PRO A 478 20.26 -33.41 23.80
CA PRO A 478 19.64 -32.12 24.01
C PRO A 478 18.22 -32.27 24.56
N VAL A 479 17.88 -31.44 25.54
CA VAL A 479 16.59 -31.46 26.24
C VAL A 479 15.71 -30.32 25.75
N LEU A 480 14.48 -30.64 25.35
CA LEU A 480 13.49 -29.63 24.99
C LEU A 480 13.08 -28.84 26.24
N LEU A 481 13.35 -27.54 26.27
CA LEU A 481 12.99 -26.65 27.37
C LEU A 481 11.60 -26.05 27.19
N SER A 482 11.23 -25.69 25.96
CA SER A 482 9.93 -25.08 25.68
C SER A 482 9.50 -25.29 24.24
N SER A 483 8.18 -25.18 24.02
CA SER A 483 7.57 -25.14 22.71
C SER A 483 6.60 -23.97 22.59
N LEU A 484 6.49 -23.43 21.38
CA LEU A 484 5.52 -22.40 21.01
C LEU A 484 4.91 -22.78 19.66
N PRO A 485 3.59 -22.99 19.54
CA PRO A 485 2.61 -23.00 20.61
C PRO A 485 2.95 -24.06 21.68
N ALA A 486 2.68 -23.74 22.95
CA ALA A 486 2.77 -24.72 24.02
C ALA A 486 1.75 -25.85 23.80
N ASN A 487 2.03 -27.03 24.33
CA ASN A 487 1.09 -28.15 24.25
C ASN A 487 -0.28 -27.76 24.84
N ALA A 488 -1.35 -28.14 24.14
CA ALA A 488 -2.73 -27.76 24.36
C ALA A 488 -3.05 -26.25 24.29
N SER A 489 -2.19 -25.42 23.67
CA SER A 489 -2.49 -24.01 23.44
C SER A 489 -3.75 -23.82 22.59
N THR A 490 -4.52 -22.76 22.88
CA THR A 490 -5.71 -22.34 22.13
C THR A 490 -5.55 -20.95 21.49
N THR A 491 -4.35 -20.37 21.54
CA THR A 491 -4.07 -19.00 21.06
C THR A 491 -3.26 -18.98 19.76
N ALA A 492 -2.94 -20.16 19.20
CA ALA A 492 -2.19 -20.26 17.97
C ALA A 492 -2.98 -19.62 16.82
N GLY A 493 -2.33 -18.76 16.03
CA GLY A 493 -2.91 -18.23 14.81
C GLY A 493 -3.12 -19.32 13.74
N ALA A 494 -3.94 -19.02 12.74
CA ALA A 494 -4.11 -19.85 11.54
C ALA A 494 -2.80 -19.98 10.72
N SER A 495 -1.90 -19.02 10.84
CA SER A 495 -0.54 -19.05 10.28
C SER A 495 0.45 -18.70 11.38
N GLY A 496 1.62 -19.33 11.38
CA GLY A 496 2.60 -19.17 12.45
C GLY A 496 3.78 -20.13 12.32
N ASN A 497 4.48 -20.36 13.42
CA ASN A 497 5.60 -21.28 13.52
C ASN A 497 5.40 -22.16 14.76
N ILE A 498 5.81 -23.42 14.65
CA ILE A 498 6.12 -24.25 15.80
C ILE A 498 7.60 -24.03 16.10
N ILE A 499 7.90 -23.54 17.29
CA ILE A 499 9.25 -23.22 17.75
C ILE A 499 9.57 -24.13 18.92
N LEU A 500 10.72 -24.79 18.86
CA LEU A 500 11.25 -25.67 19.88
C LEU A 500 12.57 -25.10 20.37
N ASN A 501 12.66 -24.76 21.66
CA ASN A 501 13.89 -24.27 22.28
C ASN A 501 14.52 -25.37 23.13
N TYR A 502 15.78 -25.68 22.86
CA TYR A 502 16.58 -26.66 23.59
C TYR A 502 17.52 -25.98 24.59
N ASP A 503 18.02 -26.75 25.55
CA ASP A 503 19.01 -26.30 26.54
C ASP A 503 20.39 -26.05 25.96
N GLU A 504 20.67 -26.66 24.82
CA GLU A 504 21.92 -26.53 24.08
C GLU A 504 21.72 -26.33 22.57
N LYS A 505 22.83 -26.19 21.83
CA LYS A 505 22.81 -25.93 20.39
C LYS A 505 22.43 -27.18 19.62
N VAL A 506 21.57 -27.03 18.62
CA VAL A 506 21.03 -28.14 17.85
C VAL A 506 21.20 -27.95 16.34
N LYS A 507 21.24 -29.06 15.61
CA LYS A 507 21.34 -29.12 14.13
C LYS A 507 20.39 -30.17 13.55
N LEU A 508 20.26 -30.15 12.22
CA LEU A 508 19.47 -31.12 11.47
C LEU A 508 20.13 -32.51 11.52
N GLY A 509 19.34 -33.51 11.89
CA GLY A 509 19.65 -34.94 11.76
C GLY A 509 18.79 -35.60 10.67
N THR A 510 18.19 -36.74 10.97
CA THR A 510 17.43 -37.56 10.01
C THR A 510 15.95 -37.68 10.38
N GLY A 511 15.06 -37.48 9.41
CA GLY A 511 13.61 -37.64 9.58
C GLY A 511 12.82 -36.52 8.91
N LEU A 512 11.50 -36.48 9.16
CA LEU A 512 10.61 -35.41 8.71
C LEU A 512 9.63 -35.05 9.84
N ALA A 513 9.48 -33.76 10.12
CA ALA A 513 8.43 -33.28 11.00
C ALA A 513 7.11 -33.14 10.23
N THR A 514 5.99 -33.38 10.90
CA THR A 514 4.66 -33.26 10.30
C THR A 514 3.68 -32.49 11.18
N LEU A 515 2.71 -31.84 10.56
CA LEU A 515 1.53 -31.25 11.21
C LEU A 515 0.28 -31.84 10.58
N ASN A 516 -0.48 -32.64 11.34
CA ASN A 516 -1.56 -33.49 10.83
C ASN A 516 -1.16 -34.30 9.56
N GLY A 517 0.08 -34.81 9.54
CA GLY A 517 0.63 -35.60 8.43
C GLY A 517 1.18 -34.78 7.25
N LYS A 518 1.06 -33.45 7.25
CA LYS A 518 1.71 -32.58 6.25
C LYS A 518 3.15 -32.30 6.65
N ASN A 519 4.11 -32.57 5.76
CA ASN A 519 5.54 -32.34 6.01
C ASN A 519 5.82 -30.85 6.25
N LEU A 520 6.67 -30.56 7.23
CA LEU A 520 7.17 -29.22 7.53
C LEU A 520 8.70 -29.17 7.37
N THR A 521 9.19 -28.02 6.91
CA THR A 521 10.63 -27.73 6.81
C THR A 521 11.14 -27.16 8.13
N ALA A 522 12.26 -27.69 8.61
CA ALA A 522 12.93 -27.20 9.81
C ALA A 522 13.89 -26.05 9.49
N GLU A 523 13.86 -24.99 10.28
CA GLU A 523 14.86 -23.92 10.30
C GLU A 523 15.57 -23.92 11.66
N PHE A 524 16.89 -24.06 11.66
CA PHE A 524 17.70 -24.12 12.88
C PHE A 524 18.38 -22.79 13.13
N VAL A 525 18.22 -22.27 14.35
CA VAL A 525 18.94 -21.09 14.84
C VAL A 525 19.48 -21.40 16.22
N ASN A 526 20.75 -21.79 16.29
CA ASN A 526 21.45 -22.03 17.55
C ASN A 526 20.78 -23.12 18.42
N LYS A 527 20.03 -22.75 19.46
CA LYS A 527 19.28 -23.68 20.33
C LYS A 527 17.82 -23.88 19.91
N THR A 528 17.41 -23.20 18.85
CA THR A 528 16.02 -23.07 18.44
C THR A 528 15.79 -23.79 17.12
N VAL A 529 14.69 -24.53 17.01
CA VAL A 529 14.21 -25.13 15.75
C VAL A 529 12.82 -24.59 15.45
N LYS A 530 12.61 -24.06 14.25
CA LYS A 530 11.34 -23.47 13.81
C LYS A 530 10.74 -24.26 12.65
N PHE A 531 9.41 -24.38 12.64
CA PHE A 531 8.63 -25.01 11.59
C PHE A 531 7.44 -24.13 11.23
N SER A 532 7.46 -23.48 10.06
CA SER A 532 6.37 -22.60 9.64
C SER A 532 5.14 -23.39 9.18
N TYR A 533 3.95 -22.91 9.53
CA TYR A 533 2.66 -23.39 9.03
C TYR A 533 1.79 -22.21 8.61
N PHE A 534 0.88 -22.43 7.67
CA PHE A 534 0.07 -21.37 7.06
C PHE A 534 -1.35 -21.86 6.76
N GLY A 535 -2.32 -20.95 6.87
CA GLY A 535 -3.68 -21.15 6.38
C GLY A 535 -4.43 -22.31 7.04
N LEU A 536 -4.17 -22.58 8.32
CA LEU A 536 -4.92 -23.55 9.11
C LEU A 536 -6.33 -23.01 9.37
N ASP A 537 -7.33 -23.90 9.35
CA ASP A 537 -8.69 -23.56 9.76
C ASP A 537 -8.70 -23.01 11.20
N TYR A 538 -9.51 -21.98 11.45
CA TYR A 538 -9.73 -21.43 12.79
C TYR A 538 -10.49 -22.42 13.68
N ASN A 539 -10.35 -22.27 15.00
CA ASN A 539 -11.03 -23.10 16.00
C ASN A 539 -10.83 -24.62 15.82
N THR A 540 -9.72 -25.04 15.20
CA THR A 540 -9.47 -26.42 14.76
C THR A 540 -8.23 -26.98 15.45
N GLN A 541 -8.27 -28.25 15.83
CA GLN A 541 -7.17 -28.92 16.52
C GLN A 541 -6.16 -29.50 15.52
N TYR A 542 -4.88 -29.25 15.79
CA TYR A 542 -3.74 -29.76 15.03
C TYR A 542 -2.77 -30.48 15.95
N THR A 543 -2.10 -31.51 15.42
CA THR A 543 -1.07 -32.28 16.10
C THR A 543 0.22 -32.20 15.31
N PHE A 544 1.25 -31.66 15.94
CA PHE A 544 2.62 -31.65 15.46
C PHE A 544 3.35 -32.90 15.95
N SER A 545 4.11 -33.53 15.06
CA SER A 545 4.92 -34.71 15.36
C SER A 545 6.34 -34.53 14.80
N LEU A 546 7.33 -34.71 15.68
CA LEU A 546 8.75 -34.67 15.38
C LEU A 546 9.37 -36.01 15.83
N PRO A 547 9.95 -36.80 14.90
CA PRO A 547 10.58 -38.07 15.26
C PRO A 547 11.92 -37.84 15.98
N ALA A 548 12.29 -38.78 16.85
CA ALA A 548 13.62 -38.80 17.46
C ALA A 548 14.69 -38.84 16.37
N GLY A 549 15.77 -38.06 16.55
CA GLY A 549 16.88 -37.96 15.61
C GLY A 549 16.71 -36.95 14.47
N LEU A 550 15.54 -36.31 14.30
CA LEU A 550 15.44 -35.14 13.40
C LEU A 550 16.25 -33.96 13.92
N VAL A 551 16.26 -33.79 15.25
CA VAL A 551 17.05 -32.78 15.96
C VAL A 551 18.15 -33.52 16.69
N THR A 552 19.39 -33.10 16.49
CA THR A 552 20.54 -33.57 17.25
C THR A 552 21.26 -32.39 17.88
N ASP A 553 22.00 -32.61 18.96
CA ASP A 553 23.01 -31.64 19.37
C ASP A 553 24.11 -31.56 18.29
N LEU A 554 25.11 -30.71 18.54
CA LEU A 554 26.22 -30.58 17.61
C LEU A 554 27.20 -31.77 17.67
N SER A 555 27.20 -32.57 18.75
CA SER A 555 27.98 -33.80 18.94
C SER A 555 27.36 -35.04 18.24
N GLY A 556 26.11 -34.95 17.80
CA GLY A 556 25.36 -36.02 17.14
C GLY A 556 24.43 -36.83 18.05
N ASN A 557 24.21 -36.43 19.30
CA ASN A 557 23.24 -37.07 20.18
C ASN A 557 21.81 -36.66 19.79
N ASN A 558 20.92 -37.64 19.67
CA ASN A 558 19.54 -37.43 19.21
C ASN A 558 18.67 -36.82 20.31
N ALA A 559 17.98 -35.73 20.00
CA ALA A 559 16.85 -35.26 20.81
C ALA A 559 15.74 -36.32 20.86
N ALA A 560 14.98 -36.33 21.96
CA ALA A 560 13.78 -37.13 22.08
C ALA A 560 12.73 -36.73 21.03
N ALA A 561 11.83 -37.67 20.68
CA ALA A 561 10.68 -37.36 19.85
C ALA A 561 9.76 -36.34 20.55
N VAL A 562 9.16 -35.44 19.77
CA VAL A 562 8.22 -34.42 20.28
C VAL A 562 6.86 -34.64 19.63
N SER A 563 5.82 -34.70 20.45
CA SER A 563 4.43 -34.63 19.99
C SER A 563 3.70 -33.59 20.82
N LEU A 564 3.09 -32.62 20.15
CA LEU A 564 2.29 -31.59 20.79
C LEU A 564 1.04 -31.32 19.96
N SER A 565 -0.07 -31.02 20.64
CA SER A 565 -1.31 -30.60 19.99
C SER A 565 -1.60 -29.16 20.36
N PHE A 566 -2.14 -28.40 19.42
CA PHE A 566 -2.67 -27.05 19.69
C PHE A 566 -3.97 -26.86 18.92
N LYS A 567 -4.80 -25.95 19.40
CA LYS A 567 -6.03 -25.51 18.74
C LYS A 567 -5.80 -24.09 18.22
N THR A 568 -6.11 -23.87 16.95
CA THR A 568 -6.10 -22.51 16.41
C THR A 568 -7.15 -21.66 17.11
N MET A 569 -6.87 -20.38 17.24
CA MET A 569 -7.77 -19.41 17.87
C MET A 569 -9.12 -19.32 17.16
N GLU A 570 -10.12 -18.73 17.83
CA GLU A 570 -11.36 -18.34 17.18
C GLU A 570 -11.07 -17.31 16.08
N LYS A 571 -11.84 -17.37 14.99
CA LYS A 571 -11.70 -16.40 13.90
C LYS A 571 -11.99 -14.99 14.43
N PRO A 572 -11.06 -14.03 14.28
CA PRO A 572 -11.30 -12.65 14.68
C PRO A 572 -12.57 -12.08 14.04
N VAL A 573 -13.39 -11.41 14.84
CA VAL A 573 -14.59 -10.72 14.35
C VAL A 573 -14.18 -9.31 13.92
N PRO A 574 -14.35 -8.93 12.64
CA PRO A 574 -13.95 -7.61 12.17
C PRO A 574 -14.89 -6.53 12.71
N ALA A 575 -14.35 -5.33 12.96
CA ALA A 575 -15.16 -4.19 13.39
C ALA A 575 -16.12 -3.74 12.27
N LYS A 576 -17.40 -3.51 12.63
CA LYS A 576 -18.42 -3.01 11.71
C LYS A 576 -18.02 -1.63 11.19
N ARG A 577 -18.05 -1.44 9.87
CA ARG A 577 -17.76 -0.19 9.18
C ARG A 577 -18.27 -0.22 7.74
N VAL A 578 -18.57 0.95 7.18
CA VAL A 578 -19.02 1.11 5.78
C VAL A 578 -17.84 1.48 4.87
N PHE A 579 -18.08 1.49 3.55
CA PHE A 579 -17.14 1.99 2.56
C PHE A 579 -16.76 3.46 2.83
N ASN A 580 -15.49 3.81 2.61
CA ASN A 580 -15.01 5.18 2.78
C ASN A 580 -15.55 6.08 1.67
N LEU A 581 -15.61 5.57 0.45
CA LEU A 581 -16.02 6.30 -0.74
C LEU A 581 -16.81 5.41 -1.72
N ILE A 582 -17.73 6.02 -2.45
CA ILE A 582 -18.51 5.39 -3.52
C ILE A 582 -18.20 6.13 -4.83
N VAL A 583 -17.85 5.39 -5.88
CA VAL A 583 -17.66 5.93 -7.22
C VAL A 583 -18.91 5.63 -8.04
N ASP A 584 -19.70 6.65 -8.34
CA ASP A 584 -20.92 6.56 -9.16
C ASP A 584 -20.89 7.67 -10.22
N ALA A 585 -20.81 7.27 -11.49
CA ALA A 585 -20.80 8.22 -12.61
C ALA A 585 -22.08 9.08 -12.66
N ASN A 586 -23.17 8.59 -12.08
CA ASN A 586 -24.47 9.24 -12.01
C ASN A 586 -24.76 9.88 -10.63
N ALA A 587 -23.74 10.03 -9.77
CA ALA A 587 -23.91 10.67 -8.46
C ALA A 587 -24.54 12.07 -8.61
N THR A 588 -25.59 12.33 -7.81
CA THR A 588 -26.25 13.63 -7.74
C THR A 588 -25.38 14.67 -7.05
N VAL A 589 -25.73 15.94 -7.20
CA VAL A 589 -25.03 17.05 -6.50
C VAL A 589 -25.07 16.84 -4.98
N ASP A 590 -26.22 16.43 -4.43
CA ASP A 590 -26.36 16.17 -2.99
C ASP A 590 -25.53 14.98 -2.52
N GLN A 591 -25.44 13.91 -3.32
CA GLN A 591 -24.60 12.76 -3.02
C GLN A 591 -23.13 13.17 -2.98
N ILE A 592 -22.66 13.99 -3.92
CA ILE A 592 -21.29 14.50 -3.93
C ILE A 592 -21.05 15.43 -2.74
N ALA A 593 -21.99 16.32 -2.46
CA ALA A 593 -21.93 17.25 -1.32
C ALA A 593 -21.86 16.54 0.05
N SER A 594 -22.34 15.29 0.14
CA SER A 594 -22.19 14.47 1.35
C SER A 594 -20.73 14.06 1.66
N GLY A 595 -19.80 14.21 0.71
CA GLY A 595 -18.42 13.77 0.82
C GLY A 595 -18.23 12.25 0.73
N LYS A 596 -19.28 11.49 0.42
CA LYS A 596 -19.24 10.02 0.28
C LYS A 596 -19.21 9.54 -1.17
N TYR A 597 -19.51 10.40 -2.14
CA TYR A 597 -19.58 10.05 -3.55
C TYR A 597 -18.61 10.87 -4.39
N VAL A 598 -18.00 10.23 -5.38
CA VAL A 598 -17.25 10.86 -6.47
C VAL A 598 -17.68 10.26 -7.81
N LYS A 599 -17.41 10.95 -8.92
CA LYS A 599 -17.84 10.49 -10.25
C LYS A 599 -16.81 9.64 -10.96
N THR A 600 -15.53 9.79 -10.61
CA THR A 600 -14.41 9.20 -11.35
C THR A 600 -13.46 8.41 -10.45
N ILE A 601 -12.72 7.48 -11.06
CA ILE A 601 -11.65 6.73 -10.39
C ILE A 601 -10.50 7.64 -9.97
N ALA A 602 -10.18 8.67 -10.78
CA ALA A 602 -9.14 9.63 -10.47
C ALA A 602 -9.44 10.39 -9.17
N GLU A 603 -10.67 10.89 -9.00
CA GLU A 603 -11.11 11.54 -7.75
C GLU A 603 -11.01 10.58 -6.56
N ALA A 604 -11.34 9.30 -6.75
CA ALA A 604 -11.22 8.29 -5.70
C ALA A 604 -9.77 8.05 -5.27
N PHE A 605 -8.83 8.02 -6.23
CA PHE A 605 -7.39 7.88 -5.94
C PHE A 605 -6.83 9.12 -5.26
N THR A 606 -7.28 10.32 -5.64
CA THR A 606 -6.93 11.57 -4.95
C THR A 606 -7.43 11.55 -3.50
N ALA A 607 -8.66 11.06 -3.26
CA ALA A 607 -9.27 10.99 -1.94
C ALA A 607 -8.64 9.93 -1.02
N ALA A 608 -8.04 8.87 -1.59
CA ALA A 608 -7.37 7.84 -0.78
C ALA A 608 -6.24 8.48 0.06
N PRO A 609 -6.13 8.19 1.37
CA PRO A 609 -5.09 8.74 2.22
C PRO A 609 -3.70 8.19 1.87
N SER A 610 -2.65 9.01 2.02
CA SER A 610 -1.26 8.59 1.84
C SER A 610 -0.76 7.84 3.07
N ASN A 611 -0.12 6.70 2.86
CA ASN A 611 0.50 5.80 3.84
C ASN A 611 -0.45 5.41 4.98
N SER A 612 -1.72 5.19 4.65
CA SER A 612 -2.73 4.85 5.63
C SER A 612 -2.53 3.44 6.19
N SER A 613 -2.57 3.35 7.51
CA SER A 613 -2.60 2.08 8.22
C SER A 613 -3.96 1.39 8.13
N ALA A 614 -5.03 2.18 8.04
CA ALA A 614 -6.38 1.68 7.85
C ALA A 614 -6.64 1.45 6.36
N ARG A 615 -7.31 0.32 6.05
CA ARG A 615 -7.68 0.01 4.67
C ARG A 615 -8.76 0.96 4.17
N PHE A 616 -8.49 1.67 3.08
CA PHE A 616 -9.41 2.62 2.45
C PHE A 616 -10.30 1.87 1.44
N LEU A 617 -11.59 1.75 1.76
CA LEU A 617 -12.56 0.96 1.00
C LEU A 617 -13.32 1.83 -0.01
N ILE A 618 -13.22 1.50 -1.29
CA ILE A 618 -13.93 2.16 -2.38
C ILE A 618 -14.90 1.17 -3.03
N LEU A 619 -16.18 1.52 -3.08
CA LEU A 619 -17.19 0.78 -3.85
C LEU A 619 -17.40 1.48 -5.19
N ILE A 620 -17.34 0.75 -6.30
CA ILE A 620 -17.59 1.25 -7.66
C ILE A 620 -18.91 0.66 -8.15
N THR A 621 -19.88 1.53 -8.42
CA THR A 621 -21.21 1.09 -8.90
C THR A 621 -21.17 0.74 -10.38
N ASN A 622 -22.19 0.04 -10.87
CA ASN A 622 -22.32 -0.29 -12.30
C ASN A 622 -22.16 0.94 -13.21
N GLY A 623 -21.33 0.82 -14.24
CA GLY A 623 -21.03 1.89 -15.19
C GLY A 623 -19.74 1.65 -15.98
N THR A 624 -19.56 2.40 -17.06
CA THR A 624 -18.29 2.50 -17.78
C THR A 624 -17.61 3.80 -17.40
N TYR A 625 -16.41 3.70 -16.82
CA TYR A 625 -15.62 4.80 -16.34
C TYR A 625 -14.47 5.07 -17.31
N ASN A 626 -14.38 6.30 -17.81
CA ASN A 626 -13.29 6.72 -18.69
C ASN A 626 -12.07 7.13 -17.86
N LEU A 627 -10.94 6.47 -18.10
CA LEU A 627 -9.67 6.70 -17.41
C LEU A 627 -8.73 7.65 -18.19
N GLY A 628 -9.17 8.15 -19.36
CA GLY A 628 -8.45 9.12 -20.17
C GLY A 628 -7.72 8.54 -21.38
N GLY A 629 -7.00 9.42 -22.08
CA GLY A 629 -6.29 9.14 -23.33
C GLY A 629 -7.15 9.29 -24.59
N ASP A 630 -6.51 9.63 -25.70
CA ASP A 630 -7.15 9.87 -27.00
C ASP A 630 -6.78 8.83 -28.09
N GLY A 631 -5.93 7.85 -27.76
CA GLY A 631 -5.44 6.80 -28.66
C GLY A 631 -4.17 7.13 -29.45
N THR A 632 -3.61 8.33 -29.29
CA THR A 632 -2.43 8.80 -30.04
C THR A 632 -1.09 8.40 -29.38
N SER A 633 0.03 8.73 -30.06
CA SER A 633 1.43 8.36 -29.74
C SER A 633 1.81 8.54 -28.25
N PRO A 634 2.85 7.85 -27.70
CA PRO A 634 3.01 7.61 -26.27
C PRO A 634 2.79 8.87 -25.41
N GLN A 635 1.65 8.92 -24.72
CA GLN A 635 1.28 10.11 -23.94
C GLN A 635 1.89 10.09 -22.54
N GLY A 636 2.30 8.92 -22.02
CA GLY A 636 2.67 8.78 -20.61
C GLY A 636 1.51 9.07 -19.65
N ILE A 637 0.29 9.30 -20.17
CA ILE A 637 -0.93 9.49 -19.39
C ILE A 637 -1.44 8.10 -19.03
N VAL A 638 -1.03 7.64 -17.86
CA VAL A 638 -1.53 6.41 -17.23
C VAL A 638 -2.23 6.85 -15.96
N LEU A 639 -3.51 6.50 -15.79
CA LEU A 639 -4.11 6.70 -14.48
C LEU A 639 -3.36 5.81 -13.49
N GLN A 640 -2.83 6.43 -12.44
CA GLN A 640 -1.98 5.78 -11.45
C GLN A 640 -2.66 5.80 -10.10
N LEU A 641 -2.69 4.65 -9.42
CA LEU A 641 -2.73 4.63 -7.97
C LEU A 641 -1.28 4.73 -7.48
N PRO A 642 -0.81 5.91 -7.06
CA PRO A 642 0.62 6.16 -6.90
C PRO A 642 1.20 5.45 -5.68
N SER A 643 2.52 5.24 -5.70
CA SER A 643 3.25 4.71 -4.56
C SER A 643 2.92 5.52 -3.28
N GLY A 644 2.75 4.82 -2.16
CA GLY A 644 2.35 5.43 -0.90
C GLY A 644 0.84 5.52 -0.69
N LYS A 645 -0.02 5.35 -1.70
CA LYS A 645 -1.48 5.16 -1.49
C LYS A 645 -1.80 3.69 -1.16
N ASN A 646 -1.08 3.12 -0.22
CA ASN A 646 -1.14 1.70 0.11
C ASN A 646 -2.45 1.33 0.83
N ASN A 647 -2.76 0.03 0.89
CA ASN A 647 -3.89 -0.52 1.64
C ASN A 647 -5.26 -0.01 1.14
N VAL A 648 -5.44 0.04 -0.18
CA VAL A 648 -6.70 0.45 -0.83
C VAL A 648 -7.47 -0.78 -1.29
N SER A 649 -8.79 -0.76 -1.16
CA SER A 649 -9.67 -1.74 -1.81
C SER A 649 -10.53 -1.08 -2.89
N LEU A 650 -10.47 -1.61 -4.10
CA LEU A 650 -11.31 -1.23 -5.25
C LEU A 650 -12.30 -2.36 -5.52
N ILE A 651 -13.51 -2.19 -5.03
CA ILE A 651 -14.55 -3.22 -5.07
C ILE A 651 -15.62 -2.78 -6.04
N ALA A 652 -15.83 -3.55 -7.09
CA ALA A 652 -16.91 -3.27 -8.03
C ALA A 652 -18.17 -4.05 -7.69
N GLN A 653 -19.31 -3.40 -7.92
CA GLN A 653 -20.63 -4.00 -7.77
C GLN A 653 -20.80 -5.25 -8.67
N SER A 654 -20.16 -5.28 -9.83
CA SER A 654 -20.27 -6.40 -10.78
C SER A 654 -19.14 -6.40 -11.80
N LYS A 655 -18.49 -7.55 -11.97
CA LYS A 655 -17.44 -7.79 -12.98
C LYS A 655 -17.86 -7.38 -14.38
N ASP A 656 -19.08 -7.75 -14.78
CA ASP A 656 -19.54 -7.57 -16.15
C ASP A 656 -20.14 -6.18 -16.43
N LYS A 657 -20.33 -5.36 -15.39
CA LYS A 657 -21.04 -4.07 -15.49
C LYS A 657 -20.22 -2.88 -14.99
N VAL A 658 -19.09 -3.11 -14.32
CA VAL A 658 -18.12 -2.08 -13.97
C VAL A 658 -16.93 -2.21 -14.90
N ILE A 659 -16.81 -1.27 -15.84
CA ILE A 659 -15.77 -1.27 -16.87
C ILE A 659 -14.90 -0.02 -16.69
N LEU A 660 -13.62 -0.23 -16.38
CA LEU A 660 -12.60 0.81 -16.40
C LEU A 660 -11.95 0.80 -17.79
N GLN A 661 -12.31 1.78 -18.61
CA GLN A 661 -11.86 1.87 -20.00
C GLN A 661 -10.97 3.11 -20.18
N GLY A 662 -9.81 2.94 -20.82
CA GLY A 662 -8.91 4.03 -21.20
C GLY A 662 -8.38 3.86 -22.61
N ASN A 663 -7.81 4.93 -23.18
CA ASN A 663 -7.14 4.91 -24.47
C ASN A 663 -5.79 5.66 -24.46
N PRO A 664 -4.82 5.26 -23.63
CA PRO A 664 -3.56 6.00 -23.41
C PRO A 664 -2.58 6.00 -24.60
N GLY A 665 -2.87 5.26 -25.68
CA GLY A 665 -2.03 5.18 -26.88
C GLY A 665 -1.46 3.79 -27.11
N TRP A 666 -0.34 3.71 -27.83
CA TRP A 666 0.39 2.45 -28.09
C TRP A 666 1.71 2.43 -27.33
N GLY A 667 2.21 1.24 -27.01
CA GLY A 667 3.49 1.02 -26.35
C GLY A 667 3.35 0.47 -24.93
N ILE A 668 4.33 -0.36 -24.54
CA ILE A 668 4.32 -1.16 -23.30
C ILE A 668 4.23 -0.32 -22.00
N LYS A 669 4.57 0.97 -22.04
CA LYS A 669 4.49 1.89 -20.89
C LYS A 669 3.12 2.54 -20.72
N ASN A 670 2.23 2.40 -21.68
CA ASN A 670 0.94 3.10 -21.73
C ASN A 670 -0.19 2.16 -21.31
N ALA A 671 -0.15 1.70 -20.06
CA ALA A 671 -1.26 0.93 -19.50
C ALA A 671 -2.48 1.81 -19.24
N VAL A 672 -3.70 1.26 -19.34
CA VAL A 672 -4.93 1.97 -18.94
C VAL A 672 -4.88 2.33 -17.44
N LEU A 673 -4.41 1.39 -16.62
CA LEU A 673 -4.28 1.56 -15.19
C LEU A 673 -2.92 1.05 -14.72
N SER A 674 -2.20 1.88 -13.97
CA SER A 674 -1.01 1.47 -13.23
C SER A 674 -1.26 1.52 -11.74
N ILE A 675 -0.88 0.45 -11.04
CA ILE A 675 -1.00 0.32 -9.59
C ILE A 675 0.42 0.29 -9.01
N GLU A 676 0.90 1.43 -8.51
CA GLU A 676 2.21 1.54 -7.86
C GLU A 676 2.12 1.39 -6.34
N ALA A 677 0.91 1.54 -5.78
CA ALA A 677 0.64 1.27 -4.37
C ALA A 677 0.75 -0.22 -4.01
N ASN A 678 1.17 -0.47 -2.78
CA ASN A 678 1.20 -1.80 -2.19
C ASN A 678 -0.12 -2.15 -1.50
N ASP A 679 -0.34 -3.43 -1.27
CA ASP A 679 -1.48 -3.95 -0.50
C ASP A 679 -2.86 -3.59 -1.10
N LEU A 680 -2.92 -3.41 -2.43
CA LEU A 680 -4.18 -3.25 -3.15
C LEU A 680 -5.01 -4.53 -3.03
N TYR A 681 -6.31 -4.37 -2.79
CA TYR A 681 -7.30 -5.41 -3.09
C TYR A 681 -8.26 -4.94 -4.19
N MET A 682 -8.34 -5.65 -5.29
CA MET A 682 -9.26 -5.35 -6.39
C MET A 682 -10.21 -6.51 -6.63
N GLU A 683 -11.52 -6.25 -6.61
CA GLU A 683 -12.53 -7.30 -6.79
C GLU A 683 -13.57 -6.94 -7.85
N ASN A 684 -13.88 -7.91 -8.74
CA ASN A 684 -15.00 -7.84 -9.69
C ASN A 684 -14.94 -6.64 -10.65
N ILE A 685 -13.76 -6.23 -11.10
CA ILE A 685 -13.58 -5.10 -12.04
C ILE A 685 -13.21 -5.63 -13.43
N THR A 686 -13.81 -5.07 -14.49
CA THR A 686 -13.26 -5.18 -15.85
C THR A 686 -12.35 -3.98 -16.15
N ILE A 687 -11.12 -4.23 -16.62
CA ILE A 687 -10.19 -3.21 -17.12
C ILE A 687 -9.91 -3.51 -18.59
N GLU A 688 -10.15 -2.55 -19.47
CA GLU A 688 -9.95 -2.76 -20.89
C GLU A 688 -9.30 -1.57 -21.59
N HIS A 689 -8.37 -1.87 -22.50
CA HIS A 689 -7.81 -0.88 -23.40
C HIS A 689 -8.73 -0.73 -24.61
N LYS A 690 -9.30 0.46 -24.80
CA LYS A 690 -10.31 0.74 -25.83
C LYS A 690 -9.87 0.34 -27.24
N ASP A 691 -8.70 0.81 -27.68
CA ASP A 691 -8.16 0.40 -28.98
C ASP A 691 -7.51 -1.00 -28.94
N GLY A 692 -7.06 -1.47 -27.77
CA GLY A 692 -6.41 -2.77 -27.60
C GLY A 692 -7.34 -3.96 -27.83
N ILE A 693 -8.62 -3.83 -27.50
CA ILE A 693 -9.61 -4.87 -27.78
C ILE A 693 -9.97 -4.98 -29.28
N THR A 694 -9.65 -3.97 -30.10
CA THR A 694 -10.00 -3.93 -31.53
C THR A 694 -8.79 -4.01 -32.46
N THR A 695 -7.65 -3.41 -32.10
CA THR A 695 -6.45 -3.26 -32.93
C THR A 695 -5.25 -4.04 -32.40
N SER A 696 -4.37 -4.49 -33.30
CA SER A 696 -3.11 -5.14 -32.94
C SER A 696 -2.04 -4.12 -32.54
N GLY A 697 -1.02 -4.56 -31.79
CA GLY A 697 0.06 -3.72 -31.26
C GLY A 697 0.00 -3.58 -29.74
N GLN A 698 1.12 -3.17 -29.12
CA GLN A 698 1.23 -3.10 -27.65
C GLN A 698 0.23 -2.10 -27.07
N ARG A 699 -0.76 -2.60 -26.32
CA ARG A 699 -1.81 -1.77 -25.72
C ARG A 699 -2.22 -2.31 -24.34
N PRO A 700 -1.41 -2.06 -23.30
CA PRO A 700 -1.64 -2.68 -22.00
C PRO A 700 -2.91 -2.20 -21.29
N ALA A 701 -3.64 -3.11 -20.66
CA ALA A 701 -4.77 -2.78 -19.80
C ALA A 701 -4.30 -2.51 -18.36
N LEU A 702 -3.38 -3.32 -17.82
CA LEU A 702 -2.94 -3.22 -16.43
C LEU A 702 -1.41 -3.27 -16.31
N ASN A 703 -0.88 -2.38 -15.48
CA ASN A 703 0.46 -2.48 -14.92
C ASN A 703 0.40 -2.65 -13.38
N PRO A 704 0.62 -3.85 -12.83
CA PRO A 704 0.71 -4.10 -11.40
C PRO A 704 2.14 -3.84 -10.90
N ALA A 705 2.50 -2.57 -10.68
CA ALA A 705 3.85 -2.18 -10.23
C ALA A 705 4.08 -2.39 -8.73
N GLY A 706 3.04 -2.28 -7.89
CA GLY A 706 3.15 -2.41 -6.43
C GLY A 706 3.27 -3.86 -5.94
N ASP A 707 3.63 -4.01 -4.68
CA ASP A 707 3.83 -5.29 -4.00
C ASP A 707 2.61 -5.72 -3.18
N ARG A 708 2.45 -7.03 -3.01
CA ARG A 708 1.33 -7.66 -2.27
C ARG A 708 -0.07 -7.29 -2.80
N ASN A 709 -0.17 -7.08 -4.10
CA ASN A 709 -1.44 -6.72 -4.73
C ASN A 709 -2.28 -7.96 -5.04
N VAL A 710 -3.57 -7.90 -4.70
CA VAL A 710 -4.54 -8.98 -4.87
C VAL A 710 -5.60 -8.56 -5.88
N TYR A 711 -5.81 -9.42 -6.88
CA TYR A 711 -6.79 -9.24 -7.94
C TYR A 711 -7.74 -10.44 -7.97
N ASN A 712 -8.95 -10.26 -7.46
CA ASN A 712 -9.94 -11.32 -7.30
C ASN A 712 -11.11 -11.13 -8.27
N GLY A 713 -11.36 -12.11 -9.14
CA GLY A 713 -12.47 -12.05 -10.09
C GLY A 713 -12.39 -10.85 -11.03
N ILE A 714 -11.19 -10.33 -11.35
CA ILE A 714 -11.07 -9.23 -12.31
C ILE A 714 -11.12 -9.75 -13.74
N LYS A 715 -11.37 -8.86 -14.70
CA LYS A 715 -11.29 -9.16 -16.13
C LYS A 715 -10.37 -8.16 -16.83
N LEU A 716 -9.26 -8.62 -17.39
CA LEU A 716 -8.35 -7.81 -18.20
C LEU A 716 -8.59 -8.07 -19.68
N ARG A 717 -8.72 -7.00 -20.47
CA ARG A 717 -8.98 -7.10 -21.91
C ARG A 717 -8.08 -6.20 -22.73
N SER A 718 -7.27 -6.81 -23.57
CA SER A 718 -6.61 -6.20 -24.71
C SER A 718 -6.24 -7.32 -25.69
N LYS A 719 -5.32 -7.05 -26.60
CA LYS A 719 -4.69 -8.03 -27.49
C LYS A 719 -3.25 -8.23 -27.04
N GLN A 720 -2.33 -7.42 -27.58
CA GLN A 720 -0.91 -7.54 -27.29
C GLN A 720 -0.54 -6.78 -26.02
N ASP A 721 0.28 -7.42 -25.18
CA ASP A 721 0.78 -6.89 -23.91
C ASP A 721 -0.35 -6.49 -22.92
N THR A 722 -1.47 -7.23 -22.90
CA THR A 722 -2.63 -6.94 -22.04
C THR A 722 -2.27 -6.61 -20.59
N GLN A 723 -1.28 -7.31 -20.05
CA GLN A 723 -0.74 -7.06 -18.72
C GLN A 723 0.78 -6.93 -18.82
N VAL A 724 1.29 -5.80 -18.31
CA VAL A 724 2.73 -5.53 -18.23
C VAL A 724 3.11 -5.49 -16.75
N THR A 725 3.69 -6.57 -16.24
CA THR A 725 4.00 -6.74 -14.82
C THR A 725 5.25 -5.97 -14.38
N GLY A 726 5.21 -5.47 -13.14
CA GLY A 726 6.38 -4.87 -12.46
C GLY A 726 7.34 -5.91 -11.88
N GLY A 727 8.26 -5.48 -11.00
CA GLY A 727 9.24 -6.35 -10.35
C GLY A 727 8.78 -6.98 -9.02
N ASN A 728 7.52 -6.76 -8.61
CA ASN A 728 7.00 -7.10 -7.28
C ASN A 728 6.06 -8.31 -7.30
N ARG A 729 5.40 -8.61 -6.17
CA ARG A 729 4.52 -9.78 -6.04
C ARG A 729 3.05 -9.42 -6.27
N SER A 730 2.31 -10.31 -6.92
CA SER A 730 0.84 -10.21 -6.98
C SER A 730 0.16 -11.58 -7.01
N PHE A 731 -1.10 -11.60 -6.56
CA PHE A 731 -1.95 -12.78 -6.55
C PHE A 731 -3.22 -12.52 -7.36
N TYR A 732 -3.48 -13.37 -8.35
CA TYR A 732 -4.69 -13.36 -9.17
C TYR A 732 -5.52 -14.58 -8.81
N TYR A 733 -6.76 -14.36 -8.37
CA TYR A 733 -7.70 -15.43 -8.04
C TYR A 733 -8.94 -15.31 -8.91
N LYS A 734 -9.38 -16.42 -9.52
CA LYS A 734 -10.63 -16.49 -10.30
C LYS A 734 -10.77 -15.40 -11.38
N SER A 735 -9.64 -14.88 -11.85
CA SER A 735 -9.60 -13.74 -12.78
C SER A 735 -9.62 -14.21 -14.22
N THR A 736 -10.02 -13.34 -15.14
CA THR A 736 -10.03 -13.60 -16.58
C THR A 736 -9.06 -12.66 -17.27
N ILE A 737 -8.14 -13.18 -18.07
CA ILE A 737 -7.15 -12.40 -18.82
C ILE A 737 -7.29 -12.76 -20.29
N GLU A 738 -7.66 -11.78 -21.11
CA GLU A 738 -7.87 -11.93 -22.56
C GLU A 738 -6.73 -11.26 -23.33
N GLY A 739 -6.12 -11.93 -24.31
CA GLY A 739 -5.09 -11.34 -25.16
C GLY A 739 -4.57 -12.25 -26.27
N ASP A 740 -3.57 -11.82 -27.03
CA ASP A 740 -2.95 -12.59 -28.12
C ASP A 740 -1.41 -12.73 -28.00
N VAL A 741 -0.65 -11.72 -28.42
CA VAL A 741 0.81 -11.72 -28.39
C VAL A 741 1.29 -11.21 -27.04
N ASP A 742 2.09 -12.01 -26.34
CA ASP A 742 2.80 -11.61 -25.12
C ASP A 742 1.87 -11.01 -24.04
N PHE A 743 0.62 -11.49 -23.97
CA PHE A 743 -0.41 -10.73 -23.27
C PHE A 743 -0.21 -10.68 -21.75
N ILE A 744 0.68 -11.51 -21.18
CA ILE A 744 1.28 -11.29 -19.86
C ILE A 744 2.80 -11.19 -20.05
N CYS A 745 3.36 -9.99 -19.89
CA CYS A 745 4.79 -9.75 -20.07
C CYS A 745 5.38 -8.89 -18.94
N GLY A 746 6.71 -8.90 -18.79
CA GLY A 746 7.38 -8.20 -17.70
C GLY A 746 8.01 -9.14 -16.65
N GLY A 747 8.19 -8.63 -15.43
CA GLY A 747 8.96 -9.29 -14.36
C GLY A 747 8.12 -9.67 -13.15
N GLY A 748 8.77 -9.78 -11.99
CA GLY A 748 8.10 -9.95 -10.70
C GLY A 748 7.82 -11.41 -10.31
N THR A 749 6.97 -11.61 -9.31
CA THR A 749 6.50 -12.95 -8.93
C THR A 749 4.98 -12.94 -8.85
N HIS A 750 4.33 -13.52 -9.86
CA HIS A 750 2.89 -13.44 -10.04
C HIS A 750 2.28 -14.83 -10.01
N TRP A 751 1.36 -15.04 -9.07
CA TRP A 751 0.64 -16.29 -8.93
C TRP A 751 -0.78 -16.12 -9.48
N PHE A 752 -1.16 -17.02 -10.37
CA PHE A 752 -2.49 -17.11 -10.97
C PHE A 752 -3.14 -18.41 -10.50
N GLU A 753 -4.19 -18.29 -9.69
CA GLU A 753 -4.95 -19.39 -9.11
C GLU A 753 -6.37 -19.40 -9.66
N GLU A 754 -6.82 -20.53 -10.19
CA GLU A 754 -8.19 -20.71 -10.72
C GLU A 754 -8.61 -19.64 -11.75
N CYS A 755 -7.65 -19.04 -12.45
CA CYS A 755 -7.87 -18.05 -13.49
C CYS A 755 -8.24 -18.68 -14.83
N LYS A 756 -8.91 -17.89 -15.68
CA LYS A 756 -9.18 -18.18 -17.08
C LYS A 756 -8.31 -17.33 -17.98
N LEU A 757 -7.44 -17.96 -18.77
CA LEU A 757 -6.63 -17.32 -19.81
C LEU A 757 -7.30 -17.54 -21.17
N THR A 758 -7.70 -16.46 -21.83
CA THR A 758 -8.37 -16.51 -23.15
C THR A 758 -7.43 -15.97 -24.22
N SER A 759 -6.81 -16.88 -24.97
CA SER A 759 -5.84 -16.55 -26.02
C SER A 759 -6.50 -16.40 -27.39
N GLY A 760 -6.20 -15.30 -28.09
CA GLY A 760 -6.50 -15.11 -29.50
C GLY A 760 -5.59 -15.92 -30.44
N GLY A 761 -4.60 -16.64 -29.91
CA GLY A 761 -3.41 -17.14 -30.60
C GLY A 761 -2.13 -16.51 -30.03
N GLY A 762 -0.98 -16.81 -30.61
CA GLY A 762 0.28 -16.14 -30.24
C GLY A 762 0.97 -16.73 -29.01
N TYR A 763 1.24 -15.92 -27.99
CA TYR A 763 2.08 -16.28 -26.83
C TYR A 763 1.43 -15.81 -25.54
N ILE A 764 1.22 -16.72 -24.59
CA ILE A 764 0.61 -16.34 -23.30
C ILE A 764 1.55 -15.44 -22.50
N VAL A 765 2.79 -15.90 -22.28
CA VAL A 765 3.77 -15.11 -21.52
C VAL A 765 4.99 -14.67 -22.32
N ALA A 766 5.49 -13.47 -22.02
CA ALA A 766 6.81 -13.00 -22.43
C ALA A 766 7.58 -12.38 -21.24
N PRO A 767 8.11 -13.21 -20.33
CA PRO A 767 8.71 -12.72 -19.10
C PRO A 767 10.13 -12.15 -19.31
N ASN A 768 10.54 -11.22 -18.45
CA ASN A 768 11.88 -10.61 -18.40
C ASN A 768 12.54 -10.63 -17.01
N HIS A 769 12.20 -11.61 -16.17
CA HIS A 769 12.69 -11.76 -14.80
C HIS A 769 14.21 -11.59 -14.66
N THR A 770 14.65 -10.85 -13.65
CA THR A 770 16.07 -10.74 -13.28
C THR A 770 16.57 -12.07 -12.68
N ALA A 771 17.89 -12.26 -12.64
CA ALA A 771 18.50 -13.53 -12.24
C ALA A 771 18.24 -13.92 -10.77
N ASP A 772 17.97 -12.94 -9.91
CA ASP A 772 17.63 -13.10 -8.49
C ASP A 772 16.18 -13.53 -8.24
N VAL A 773 15.29 -13.42 -9.22
CA VAL A 773 13.91 -13.91 -9.10
C VAL A 773 13.91 -15.45 -9.09
N GLN A 774 13.39 -16.03 -8.01
CA GLN A 774 13.37 -17.48 -7.82
C GLN A 774 12.23 -18.19 -8.60
N TYR A 775 11.03 -17.62 -8.62
CA TYR A 775 9.82 -18.33 -9.12
C TYR A 775 9.21 -17.74 -10.40
N GLY A 776 9.09 -16.41 -10.53
CA GLY A 776 8.53 -15.76 -11.72
C GLY A 776 7.01 -15.89 -11.85
N TYR A 777 6.52 -16.38 -12.99
CA TYR A 777 5.07 -16.60 -13.20
C TYR A 777 4.63 -18.03 -12.85
N ILE A 778 3.61 -18.15 -12.00
CA ILE A 778 3.07 -19.44 -11.57
C ILE A 778 1.60 -19.49 -11.96
N PHE A 779 1.24 -20.46 -12.80
CA PHE A 779 -0.13 -20.73 -13.19
C PHE A 779 -0.59 -22.03 -12.54
N ASN A 780 -1.37 -21.96 -11.47
CA ASN A 780 -1.91 -23.13 -10.78
C ASN A 780 -3.43 -23.24 -10.93
N ASN A 781 -3.92 -24.45 -11.23
CA ASN A 781 -5.36 -24.76 -11.38
C ASN A 781 -6.11 -23.86 -12.40
N ASN A 782 -5.41 -23.36 -13.41
CA ASN A 782 -5.99 -22.44 -14.39
C ASN A 782 -6.67 -23.15 -15.54
N THR A 783 -7.52 -22.43 -16.26
CA THR A 783 -8.10 -22.87 -17.53
C THR A 783 -7.59 -21.98 -18.68
N ILE A 784 -7.09 -22.59 -19.75
CA ILE A 784 -6.68 -21.92 -20.97
C ILE A 784 -7.67 -22.27 -22.09
N THR A 785 -8.19 -21.26 -22.77
CA THR A 785 -8.96 -21.39 -24.01
C THR A 785 -8.30 -20.59 -25.11
N ALA A 786 -8.26 -21.11 -26.34
CA ALA A 786 -7.64 -20.43 -27.47
C ALA A 786 -8.52 -20.49 -28.72
N THR A 787 -8.56 -19.39 -29.50
CA THR A 787 -9.28 -19.36 -30.79
C THR A 787 -8.41 -19.86 -31.96
N THR A 788 -7.09 -19.73 -31.86
CA THR A 788 -6.12 -20.19 -32.87
C THR A 788 -4.89 -20.79 -32.17
N SER A 789 -3.89 -21.25 -32.95
CA SER A 789 -2.66 -21.83 -32.42
C SER A 789 -1.91 -20.85 -31.51
N TYR A 790 -1.42 -21.35 -30.38
CA TYR A 790 -0.71 -20.57 -29.38
C TYR A 790 0.46 -21.34 -28.76
N TYR A 791 1.36 -20.60 -28.12
CA TYR A 791 2.46 -21.08 -27.30
C TYR A 791 2.26 -20.65 -25.85
N LEU A 792 2.76 -21.46 -24.92
CA LEU A 792 2.75 -21.17 -23.49
C LEU A 792 3.58 -19.94 -23.13
N GLY A 793 4.60 -19.63 -23.93
CA GLY A 793 5.34 -18.38 -23.81
C GLY A 793 6.62 -18.35 -24.63
N ARG A 794 7.36 -17.23 -24.50
CA ARG A 794 8.68 -17.01 -25.10
C ARG A 794 9.58 -16.13 -24.22
N PRO A 795 10.91 -16.31 -24.24
CA PRO A 795 11.82 -15.67 -23.29
C PRO A 795 12.26 -14.27 -23.75
N TRP A 796 11.68 -13.21 -23.19
CA TRP A 796 11.92 -11.85 -23.67
C TRP A 796 13.34 -11.35 -23.39
N GLN A 797 13.73 -11.22 -22.12
CA GLN A 797 15.05 -10.72 -21.69
C GLN A 797 15.47 -11.34 -20.35
N ASN A 798 16.75 -11.17 -19.96
CA ASN A 798 17.29 -11.59 -18.67
C ASN A 798 17.21 -13.12 -18.44
N ALA A 799 16.57 -13.56 -17.33
CA ALA A 799 16.45 -14.95 -16.89
C ALA A 799 14.97 -15.39 -16.72
N PRO A 800 14.17 -15.49 -17.80
CA PRO A 800 12.73 -15.74 -17.73
C PRO A 800 12.36 -17.05 -17.01
N ARG A 801 11.28 -16.99 -16.21
CA ARG A 801 10.69 -18.12 -15.50
C ARG A 801 9.16 -18.13 -15.67
N ALA A 802 8.60 -19.28 -16.01
CA ALA A 802 7.15 -19.50 -16.04
C ALA A 802 6.82 -20.99 -15.85
N VAL A 803 5.82 -21.30 -15.02
CA VAL A 803 5.36 -22.67 -14.80
C VAL A 803 3.85 -22.79 -14.89
N TYR A 804 3.36 -23.87 -15.52
CA TYR A 804 1.95 -24.24 -15.56
C TYR A 804 1.72 -25.54 -14.79
N ILE A 805 0.90 -25.50 -13.74
CA ILE A 805 0.67 -26.60 -12.80
C ILE A 805 -0.83 -26.86 -12.74
N ASN A 806 -1.24 -28.13 -12.88
CA ASN A 806 -2.65 -28.54 -12.81
C ASN A 806 -3.57 -27.75 -13.77
N THR A 807 -3.06 -27.37 -14.94
CA THR A 807 -3.76 -26.45 -15.84
C THR A 807 -4.62 -27.21 -16.86
N THR A 808 -5.88 -26.79 -17.01
CA THR A 808 -6.77 -27.30 -18.04
C THR A 808 -6.59 -26.50 -19.34
N MET A 809 -5.98 -27.10 -20.35
CA MET A 809 -5.77 -26.52 -21.69
C MET A 809 -6.87 -27.00 -22.64
N VAL A 810 -8.00 -26.28 -22.66
CA VAL A 810 -9.20 -26.68 -23.44
C VAL A 810 -8.84 -26.93 -24.90
N ASN A 811 -8.01 -26.05 -25.46
CA ASN A 811 -7.31 -26.26 -26.73
C ASN A 811 -5.85 -26.58 -26.38
N GLU A 812 -5.29 -27.67 -26.91
CA GLU A 812 -3.88 -27.99 -26.64
C GLU A 812 -2.94 -26.96 -27.31
N PRO A 813 -1.83 -26.57 -26.65
CA PRO A 813 -0.86 -25.64 -27.23
C PRO A 813 -0.10 -26.28 -28.39
N ASN A 814 0.71 -25.48 -29.09
CA ASN A 814 1.68 -26.02 -30.03
C ASN A 814 2.51 -27.14 -29.36
N THR A 815 2.83 -28.21 -30.10
CA THR A 815 3.48 -29.41 -29.54
C THR A 815 4.82 -29.10 -28.86
N ILE A 816 5.57 -28.10 -29.35
CA ILE A 816 6.83 -27.69 -28.71
C ILE A 816 6.63 -26.85 -27.43
N GLY A 817 5.42 -26.35 -27.20
CA GLY A 817 4.99 -25.57 -26.04
C GLY A 817 5.52 -24.14 -26.00
N TRP A 818 6.83 -23.97 -26.17
CA TRP A 818 7.55 -22.71 -25.97
C TRP A 818 8.23 -22.24 -27.25
N ALA A 819 8.30 -20.93 -27.47
CA ALA A 819 8.92 -20.34 -28.65
C ALA A 819 10.18 -19.53 -28.31
N SER A 820 11.03 -19.31 -29.32
CA SER A 820 12.25 -18.49 -29.19
C SER A 820 11.93 -16.99 -29.24
N MET A 821 12.76 -16.17 -28.57
CA MET A 821 12.70 -14.70 -28.64
C MET A 821 14.08 -14.08 -28.40
N GLY A 822 14.36 -13.56 -27.20
CA GLY A 822 15.53 -12.70 -26.96
C GLY A 822 16.61 -13.28 -26.05
N THR A 823 16.30 -14.28 -25.21
CA THR A 823 17.25 -14.87 -24.26
C THR A 823 16.99 -16.36 -24.03
N LEU A 824 17.85 -17.03 -23.27
CA LEU A 824 17.61 -18.36 -22.74
C LEU A 824 16.81 -18.25 -21.42
N PRO A 825 15.64 -18.91 -21.27
CA PRO A 825 14.91 -18.93 -20.01
C PRO A 825 15.67 -19.69 -18.93
N ALA A 826 15.53 -19.25 -17.68
CA ALA A 826 16.02 -19.99 -16.52
C ALA A 826 15.12 -21.19 -16.19
N LEU A 827 13.80 -21.08 -16.45
CA LEU A 827 12.87 -22.19 -16.30
C LEU A 827 11.58 -21.95 -17.07
N PHE A 828 11.25 -22.82 -18.03
CA PHE A 828 9.91 -22.92 -18.60
C PHE A 828 9.42 -24.36 -18.46
N ALA A 829 8.41 -24.58 -17.64
CA ALA A 829 8.00 -25.94 -17.31
C ALA A 829 6.51 -26.13 -17.07
N GLU A 830 6.08 -27.38 -17.12
CA GLU A 830 4.69 -27.78 -16.86
C GLU A 830 4.60 -28.99 -15.92
N TYR A 831 3.48 -29.11 -15.23
CA TYR A 831 3.11 -30.27 -14.42
C TYR A 831 1.62 -30.56 -14.48
N ASN A 832 1.26 -31.81 -14.77
CA ASN A 832 -0.11 -32.33 -14.64
C ASN A 832 -1.18 -31.50 -15.41
N SER A 833 -0.85 -31.02 -16.61
CA SER A 833 -1.81 -30.34 -17.49
C SER A 833 -2.76 -31.35 -18.15
N VAL A 834 -4.05 -31.01 -18.24
CA VAL A 834 -5.09 -31.82 -18.91
C VAL A 834 -5.80 -31.00 -19.98
N ASN A 835 -6.41 -31.65 -20.98
CA ASN A 835 -7.20 -30.97 -21.99
C ASN A 835 -8.67 -30.81 -21.55
N GLY A 836 -9.52 -30.22 -22.41
CA GLY A 836 -10.93 -29.98 -22.10
C GLY A 836 -11.78 -31.22 -21.78
N SER A 837 -11.28 -32.43 -22.08
CA SER A 837 -11.91 -33.71 -21.72
C SER A 837 -11.31 -34.35 -20.46
N GLY A 838 -10.39 -33.66 -19.78
CA GLY A 838 -9.67 -34.19 -18.60
C GLY A 838 -8.55 -35.18 -18.93
N VAL A 839 -8.16 -35.33 -20.20
CA VAL A 839 -7.06 -36.21 -20.63
C VAL A 839 -5.73 -35.47 -20.52
N ALA A 840 -4.68 -36.14 -20.06
CA ALA A 840 -3.35 -35.54 -19.95
C ALA A 840 -2.86 -34.98 -21.30
N VAL A 841 -2.37 -33.74 -21.30
CA VAL A 841 -1.78 -33.09 -22.48
C VAL A 841 -0.50 -33.82 -22.89
N ASN A 842 -0.29 -34.06 -24.18
CA ASN A 842 0.96 -34.66 -24.65
C ASN A 842 2.11 -33.65 -24.57
N THR A 843 3.11 -33.97 -23.75
CA THR A 843 4.27 -33.12 -23.48
C THR A 843 5.59 -33.66 -24.00
N ALA A 844 5.59 -34.78 -24.74
CA ALA A 844 6.82 -35.45 -25.19
C ALA A 844 7.74 -34.57 -26.07
N ASN A 845 7.16 -33.56 -26.73
CA ASN A 845 7.86 -32.68 -27.68
C ASN A 845 8.21 -31.30 -27.11
N ARG A 846 8.02 -31.06 -25.80
CA ARG A 846 8.31 -29.76 -25.21
C ARG A 846 9.78 -29.39 -25.35
N THR A 847 10.04 -28.20 -25.90
CA THR A 847 11.40 -27.73 -26.14
C THR A 847 11.98 -27.10 -24.88
N ASN A 848 13.27 -27.38 -24.64
CA ASN A 848 14.15 -26.55 -23.81
C ASN A 848 15.29 -25.94 -24.66
N VAL A 849 15.18 -25.98 -25.98
CA VAL A 849 16.12 -25.40 -26.94
C VAL A 849 15.55 -24.11 -27.51
N PHE A 850 16.33 -23.03 -27.44
CA PHE A 850 15.93 -21.69 -27.87
C PHE A 850 17.00 -21.06 -28.76
N SER A 851 16.58 -20.38 -29.83
CA SER A 851 17.47 -19.60 -30.69
C SER A 851 17.68 -18.21 -30.08
N VAL A 852 18.91 -17.91 -29.65
CA VAL A 852 19.33 -16.61 -29.12
C VAL A 852 20.35 -16.02 -30.09
N SER A 853 20.04 -14.86 -30.68
CA SER A 853 20.88 -14.22 -31.70
C SER A 853 21.25 -15.15 -32.87
N GLY A 854 20.33 -16.04 -33.26
CA GLY A 854 20.52 -17.01 -34.34
C GLY A 854 21.26 -18.30 -33.95
N VAL A 855 21.62 -18.47 -32.67
CA VAL A 855 22.31 -19.65 -32.16
C VAL A 855 21.38 -20.45 -31.24
N ASN A 856 21.24 -21.74 -31.50
CA ASN A 856 20.48 -22.63 -30.63
C ASN A 856 21.24 -22.89 -29.33
N GLN A 857 20.58 -22.64 -28.20
CA GLN A 857 21.06 -22.88 -26.85
C GLN A 857 20.07 -23.79 -26.12
N THR A 858 20.58 -24.69 -25.27
CA THR A 858 19.76 -25.62 -24.48
C THR A 858 19.72 -25.17 -23.02
N GLY A 859 18.52 -25.04 -22.46
CA GLY A 859 18.32 -24.71 -21.06
C GLY A 859 18.74 -25.85 -20.13
N ASN A 860 19.34 -25.50 -18.99
CA ASN A 860 19.73 -26.46 -17.97
C ASN A 860 18.56 -26.83 -17.04
N TYR A 861 17.47 -27.33 -17.63
CA TYR A 861 16.28 -27.79 -16.91
C TYR A 861 15.46 -28.74 -17.78
N ASN A 862 14.57 -29.51 -17.14
CA ASN A 862 13.56 -30.30 -17.82
C ASN A 862 12.28 -29.47 -17.97
N PRO A 863 11.69 -29.35 -19.18
CA PRO A 863 10.43 -28.63 -19.37
C PRO A 863 9.23 -29.31 -18.70
N ILE A 864 9.41 -30.50 -18.11
CA ILE A 864 8.40 -31.21 -17.32
C ILE A 864 8.90 -31.37 -15.89
N LEU A 865 8.12 -30.83 -14.94
CA LEU A 865 8.45 -30.96 -13.53
C LEU A 865 8.14 -32.37 -13.03
N THR A 866 8.95 -32.86 -12.10
CA THR A 866 8.60 -34.01 -11.27
C THR A 866 7.57 -33.60 -10.21
N LYS A 867 6.85 -34.56 -9.62
CA LYS A 867 5.94 -34.29 -8.49
C LYS A 867 6.65 -33.57 -7.34
N ALA A 868 7.86 -34.01 -6.98
CA ALA A 868 8.63 -33.40 -5.90
C ALA A 868 9.00 -31.93 -6.19
N GLN A 869 9.27 -31.58 -7.45
CA GLN A 869 9.50 -30.19 -7.87
C GLN A 869 8.20 -29.38 -7.88
N ALA A 870 7.11 -29.95 -8.40
CA ALA A 870 5.79 -29.30 -8.41
C ALA A 870 5.29 -29.01 -6.98
N ASP A 871 5.56 -29.90 -6.03
CA ASP A 871 5.22 -29.73 -4.61
C ASP A 871 5.97 -28.58 -3.91
N GLN A 872 7.02 -28.03 -4.53
CA GLN A 872 7.68 -26.82 -4.04
C GLN A 872 6.92 -25.54 -4.44
N TYR A 873 6.04 -25.60 -5.44
CA TYR A 873 5.24 -24.45 -5.86
C TYR A 873 3.96 -24.39 -5.04
N THR A 874 4.08 -23.78 -3.87
CA THR A 874 2.97 -23.47 -2.96
C THR A 874 2.91 -21.96 -2.75
N ILE A 875 1.75 -21.42 -2.38
CA ILE A 875 1.61 -20.00 -2.04
C ILE A 875 2.60 -19.62 -0.93
N GLU A 876 2.79 -20.53 0.03
CA GLU A 876 3.71 -20.39 1.15
C GLU A 876 5.17 -20.28 0.71
N ASN A 877 5.60 -21.04 -0.28
CA ASN A 877 6.99 -20.97 -0.76
C ASN A 877 7.22 -19.80 -1.71
N VAL A 878 6.20 -19.42 -2.48
CA VAL A 878 6.33 -18.48 -3.60
C VAL A 878 6.04 -17.04 -3.19
N LEU A 879 4.94 -16.79 -2.48
CA LEU A 879 4.45 -15.44 -2.21
C LEU A 879 4.80 -14.93 -0.82
N SER A 880 5.08 -15.84 0.13
CA SER A 880 5.31 -15.43 1.52
C SER A 880 6.45 -14.42 1.63
N GLY A 881 7.52 -14.56 0.83
CA GLY A 881 8.72 -13.75 0.98
C GLY A 881 9.24 -13.73 2.42
N THR A 882 9.92 -12.64 2.78
CA THR A 882 10.35 -12.38 4.17
C THR A 882 9.21 -11.83 5.04
N ASP A 883 8.12 -11.33 4.48
CA ASP A 883 7.01 -10.75 5.25
C ASP A 883 5.85 -11.72 5.51
N LYS A 884 6.03 -12.98 5.09
CA LYS A 884 5.08 -14.08 5.26
C LYS A 884 3.68 -13.79 4.69
N TRP A 885 3.62 -13.01 3.60
CA TRP A 885 2.36 -12.62 2.96
C TRP A 885 1.50 -13.82 2.56
N ASP A 886 0.25 -13.86 3.04
CA ASP A 886 -0.77 -14.81 2.61
C ASP A 886 -1.95 -14.08 1.95
N PRO A 887 -2.05 -14.10 0.61
CA PRO A 887 -3.14 -13.41 -0.10
C PRO A 887 -4.50 -14.08 0.06
N ARG A 888 -4.57 -15.34 0.54
CA ARG A 888 -5.84 -16.07 0.69
C ARG A 888 -6.75 -15.43 1.73
N LEU A 889 -6.18 -14.78 2.74
CA LEU A 889 -6.92 -14.02 3.76
C LEU A 889 -7.72 -12.86 3.14
N VAL A 890 -7.17 -12.23 2.10
CA VAL A 890 -7.78 -11.07 1.45
C VAL A 890 -8.98 -11.48 0.58
N VAL A 891 -8.91 -12.64 -0.08
CA VAL A 891 -9.95 -13.14 -0.98
C VAL A 891 -11.00 -14.01 -0.29
N GLU A 892 -10.88 -14.21 1.02
CA GLU A 892 -11.82 -15.02 1.79
C GLU A 892 -13.24 -14.46 1.67
N GLN A 893 -14.16 -15.30 1.19
CA GLN A 893 -15.53 -14.88 0.92
C GLN A 893 -16.36 -14.88 2.20
N VAL A 894 -17.08 -13.78 2.44
CA VAL A 894 -18.09 -13.71 3.49
C VAL A 894 -19.40 -14.32 3.00
N ALA A 895 -20.10 -15.07 3.86
CA ALA A 895 -21.38 -15.67 3.51
C ALA A 895 -22.43 -14.61 3.17
N ALA A 896 -23.27 -14.91 2.18
CA ALA A 896 -24.35 -14.03 1.75
C ALA A 896 -25.45 -13.89 2.84
N PRO A 897 -26.15 -12.74 2.92
CA PRO A 897 -27.24 -12.54 3.86
C PRO A 897 -28.31 -13.62 3.72
N THR A 898 -28.73 -14.24 4.82
CA THR A 898 -29.79 -15.25 4.82
C THR A 898 -31.07 -14.71 5.45
N ASN A 899 -32.19 -15.37 5.16
CA ASN A 899 -33.51 -15.00 5.67
C ASN A 899 -33.89 -13.54 5.36
N LEU A 900 -33.81 -13.18 4.07
CA LEU A 900 -34.15 -11.85 3.61
C LEU A 900 -35.68 -11.68 3.59
N LEU A 901 -36.21 -10.80 4.44
CA LEU A 901 -37.64 -10.62 4.71
C LEU A 901 -38.09 -9.19 4.40
N ASN A 902 -39.35 -9.08 3.94
CA ASN A 902 -40.10 -7.82 3.88
C ASN A 902 -40.96 -7.71 5.15
N LEU A 903 -40.72 -6.69 5.99
CA LEU A 903 -41.46 -6.47 7.23
C LEU A 903 -42.65 -5.51 7.09
N GLY A 904 -42.95 -5.03 5.87
CA GLY A 904 -43.87 -3.92 5.62
C GLY A 904 -43.21 -2.55 5.84
N ASN A 905 -43.93 -1.45 5.58
CA ASN A 905 -43.43 -0.07 5.70
C ASN A 905 -42.08 0.15 5.02
N ASN A 906 -41.91 -0.38 3.80
CA ASN A 906 -40.66 -0.31 3.05
C ASN A 906 -39.40 -0.85 3.77
N THR A 907 -39.55 -1.74 4.76
CA THR A 907 -38.43 -2.25 5.55
C THR A 907 -38.02 -3.67 5.15
N LEU A 908 -36.74 -3.83 4.80
CA LEU A 908 -36.05 -5.10 4.60
C LEU A 908 -35.34 -5.52 5.90
N LYS A 909 -35.28 -6.82 6.17
CA LYS A 909 -34.49 -7.39 7.28
C LYS A 909 -33.85 -8.72 6.89
N TRP A 910 -32.67 -8.99 7.43
CA TRP A 910 -31.96 -10.27 7.28
C TRP A 910 -31.32 -10.68 8.61
N TYR A 911 -30.72 -11.89 8.65
CA TYR A 911 -29.90 -12.30 9.78
C TYR A 911 -28.54 -11.61 9.73
N ASP A 912 -28.12 -11.05 10.87
CA ASP A 912 -26.81 -10.43 10.98
C ASP A 912 -25.70 -11.50 10.88
N ASN A 913 -24.69 -11.18 10.09
CA ASN A 913 -23.45 -11.92 9.95
C ASN A 913 -22.35 -11.16 10.69
N GLN A 914 -21.84 -11.74 11.78
CA GLN A 914 -20.81 -11.11 12.60
C GLN A 914 -19.50 -10.84 11.82
N TYR A 915 -19.21 -11.62 10.78
CA TYR A 915 -18.01 -11.45 9.95
C TYR A 915 -18.21 -10.47 8.78
N ALA A 916 -19.41 -9.92 8.61
CA ALA A 916 -19.67 -8.86 7.64
C ALA A 916 -19.46 -7.49 8.28
N ILE A 917 -18.60 -6.64 7.71
CA ILE A 917 -18.37 -5.28 8.22
C ILE A 917 -19.56 -4.35 7.95
N CYS A 918 -20.27 -4.57 6.85
CA CYS A 918 -21.51 -3.91 6.47
C CYS A 918 -22.24 -4.73 5.39
N TYR A 919 -23.33 -4.16 4.87
CA TYR A 919 -24.17 -4.71 3.82
C TYR A 919 -24.39 -3.68 2.72
N VAL A 920 -24.31 -4.11 1.46
CA VAL A 920 -24.69 -3.31 0.29
C VAL A 920 -26.10 -3.69 -0.11
N VAL A 921 -27.03 -2.73 -0.05
CA VAL A 921 -28.43 -2.90 -0.43
C VAL A 921 -28.65 -2.24 -1.79
N SER A 922 -29.14 -3.01 -2.76
CA SER A 922 -29.49 -2.51 -4.09
C SER A 922 -30.95 -2.80 -4.44
N ARG A 923 -31.52 -1.94 -5.28
CA ARG A 923 -32.85 -2.09 -5.88
C ARG A 923 -32.73 -1.99 -7.38
N ASP A 924 -33.21 -3.00 -8.09
CA ASP A 924 -33.14 -3.10 -9.55
C ASP A 924 -31.71 -2.87 -10.09
N GLY A 925 -30.72 -3.36 -9.34
CA GLY A 925 -29.30 -3.21 -9.67
C GLY A 925 -28.67 -1.85 -9.35
N LYS A 926 -29.41 -0.88 -8.78
CA LYS A 926 -28.86 0.39 -8.27
C LYS A 926 -28.63 0.30 -6.76
N VAL A 927 -27.43 0.66 -6.30
CA VAL A 927 -27.12 0.75 -4.87
C VAL A 927 -27.98 1.85 -4.23
N LEU A 928 -28.71 1.49 -3.17
CA LEU A 928 -29.53 2.42 -2.38
C LEU A 928 -28.83 2.83 -1.09
N ALA A 929 -28.19 1.86 -0.42
CA ALA A 929 -27.57 2.10 0.87
C ALA A 929 -26.44 1.12 1.16
N ILE A 930 -25.54 1.57 2.04
CA ILE A 930 -24.53 0.76 2.68
C ILE A 930 -24.76 0.90 4.18
N THR A 931 -25.07 -0.19 4.87
CA THR A 931 -25.49 -0.16 6.27
C THR A 931 -24.75 -1.22 7.09
N THR A 932 -24.46 -0.92 8.35
CA THR A 932 -23.96 -1.91 9.31
C THR A 932 -25.08 -2.73 9.93
N ASP A 933 -26.31 -2.24 9.86
CA ASP A 933 -27.49 -2.89 10.42
C ASP A 933 -28.00 -3.98 9.48
N ALA A 934 -28.49 -5.08 10.05
CA ALA A 934 -29.13 -6.15 9.29
C ALA A 934 -30.59 -5.81 8.88
N ALA A 935 -30.86 -4.54 8.62
CA ALA A 935 -32.15 -4.01 8.19
C ALA A 935 -31.98 -2.70 7.41
N TYR A 936 -32.93 -2.38 6.54
CA TYR A 936 -32.94 -1.15 5.77
C TYR A 936 -34.37 -0.71 5.42
N GLU A 937 -34.69 0.57 5.64
CA GLU A 937 -35.95 1.18 5.19
C GLU A 937 -35.74 1.96 3.88
N ASP A 938 -36.42 1.55 2.82
CA ASP A 938 -36.42 2.24 1.53
C ASP A 938 -37.53 3.32 1.48
N ILE A 939 -37.23 4.50 2.01
CA ILE A 939 -38.16 5.63 1.99
C ILE A 939 -38.49 6.16 0.58
N SER A 940 -37.73 5.74 -0.43
CA SER A 940 -37.91 6.17 -1.83
C SER A 940 -38.84 5.26 -2.63
N ALA A 941 -39.16 4.07 -2.10
CA ALA A 941 -40.05 3.11 -2.76
C ALA A 941 -41.48 3.66 -2.84
N THR A 942 -42.08 3.60 -4.03
CA THR A 942 -43.47 4.01 -4.23
C THR A 942 -44.43 2.89 -3.84
N ALA A 943 -45.59 3.27 -3.31
CA ALA A 943 -46.62 2.32 -2.92
C ALA A 943 -47.09 1.50 -4.14
N GLY A 944 -47.09 0.16 -4.01
CA GLY A 944 -47.46 -0.75 -5.09
C GLY A 944 -46.39 -0.97 -6.16
N GLY A 945 -45.17 -0.42 -5.98
CA GLY A 945 -44.04 -0.66 -6.88
C GLY A 945 -43.53 -2.09 -6.82
N ASN A 946 -43.21 -2.67 -7.98
CA ASN A 946 -42.56 -3.98 -8.08
C ASN A 946 -41.05 -3.79 -8.21
N TYR A 947 -40.31 -4.18 -7.18
CA TYR A 947 -38.88 -4.00 -7.10
C TYR A 947 -38.16 -5.32 -6.86
N VAL A 948 -36.94 -5.44 -7.37
CA VAL A 948 -36.02 -6.52 -7.04
C VAL A 948 -34.98 -5.98 -6.09
N TYR A 949 -35.02 -6.43 -4.83
CA TYR A 949 -34.01 -6.07 -3.85
C TYR A 949 -32.94 -7.13 -3.78
N THR A 950 -31.69 -6.67 -3.68
CA THR A 950 -30.54 -7.52 -3.46
C THR A 950 -29.71 -6.99 -2.30
N VAL A 951 -29.22 -7.91 -1.46
CA VAL A 951 -28.33 -7.58 -0.35
C VAL A 951 -27.08 -8.46 -0.44
N GLN A 952 -25.92 -7.84 -0.26
CA GLN A 952 -24.63 -8.52 -0.17
C GLN A 952 -23.96 -8.18 1.16
N SER A 953 -23.35 -9.17 1.78
CA SER A 953 -22.45 -8.97 2.92
C SER A 953 -21.09 -8.52 2.40
N VAL A 954 -20.41 -7.69 3.20
CA VAL A 954 -19.10 -7.13 2.86
C VAL A 954 -18.04 -7.70 3.80
N SER A 955 -16.97 -8.30 3.27
CA SER A 955 -15.87 -8.86 4.07
C SER A 955 -14.98 -7.76 4.67
N GLU A 956 -14.08 -8.11 5.59
CA GLU A 956 -13.15 -7.16 6.23
C GLU A 956 -12.35 -6.30 5.24
N TYR A 957 -11.96 -6.91 4.12
CA TYR A 957 -11.21 -6.28 3.03
C TYR A 957 -12.10 -5.56 2.01
N GLY A 958 -13.42 -5.63 2.16
CA GLY A 958 -14.41 -4.98 1.30
C GLY A 958 -15.05 -5.89 0.25
N GLY A 959 -14.60 -7.14 0.12
CA GLY A 959 -15.12 -8.08 -0.88
C GLY A 959 -16.60 -8.39 -0.69
N LEU A 960 -17.33 -8.58 -1.79
CA LEU A 960 -18.78 -8.77 -1.74
C LEU A 960 -19.13 -10.25 -1.75
N SER A 961 -20.05 -10.66 -0.88
CA SER A 961 -20.63 -12.01 -0.94
C SER A 961 -21.37 -12.25 -2.26
N ALA A 962 -21.76 -13.51 -2.49
CA ALA A 962 -22.84 -13.81 -3.43
C ALA A 962 -24.09 -12.96 -3.12
N ILE A 963 -24.89 -12.69 -4.15
CA ILE A 963 -26.10 -11.88 -4.05
C ILE A 963 -27.22 -12.69 -3.40
N SER A 964 -27.82 -12.14 -2.34
CA SER A 964 -29.12 -12.59 -1.84
C SER A 964 -30.23 -11.73 -2.43
N THR A 965 -31.28 -12.36 -2.95
CA THR A 965 -32.37 -11.67 -3.66
C THR A 965 -33.70 -11.85 -2.95
N LEU A 966 -34.49 -10.79 -2.89
CA LEU A 966 -35.90 -10.83 -2.53
C LEU A 966 -36.73 -10.32 -3.70
N GLY A 967 -37.47 -11.24 -4.34
CA GLY A 967 -38.36 -10.94 -5.47
C GLY A 967 -39.73 -10.46 -5.01
N THR A 968 -40.13 -9.30 -5.53
CA THR A 968 -41.48 -8.72 -5.59
C THR A 968 -42.52 -9.17 -4.54
N LEU A 969 -42.57 -8.42 -3.45
CA LEU A 969 -43.82 -8.05 -2.78
C LEU A 969 -43.76 -6.54 -2.67
N GLY A 970 -44.67 -5.83 -3.36
CA GLY A 970 -44.78 -4.38 -3.24
C GLY A 970 -44.73 -4.03 -1.76
N LEU A 971 -43.67 -3.34 -1.35
CA LEU A 971 -43.49 -2.95 0.04
C LEU A 971 -44.78 -2.22 0.44
N GLY A 972 -45.48 -2.76 1.43
CA GLY A 972 -46.86 -2.35 1.72
C GLY A 972 -46.97 -0.84 1.87
N THR A 973 -48.10 -0.27 1.47
CA THR A 973 -48.43 1.14 1.63
C THR A 973 -47.94 1.61 2.99
N LYS A 974 -47.12 2.68 3.03
CA LYS A 974 -46.69 3.31 4.29
C LYS A 974 -47.96 3.66 5.06
N ASN A 975 -48.37 2.78 5.98
CA ASN A 975 -49.53 3.04 6.81
C ASN A 975 -49.08 4.19 7.71
N GLN A 976 -49.49 5.41 7.39
CA GLN A 976 -49.28 6.56 8.25
C GLN A 976 -50.00 6.26 9.56
N SER A 977 -49.28 5.70 10.53
CA SER A 977 -49.73 5.70 11.90
C SER A 977 -49.65 7.14 12.38
N LYS A 978 -50.79 7.83 12.39
CA LYS A 978 -50.91 9.05 13.18
C LYS A 978 -50.93 8.63 14.64
N GLU A 979 -50.00 9.16 15.42
CA GLU A 979 -50.08 9.03 16.87
C GLU A 979 -51.34 9.73 17.36
N VAL A 980 -52.10 9.02 18.19
CA VAL A 980 -53.32 9.51 18.80
C VAL A 980 -53.04 9.62 20.30
N SER A 981 -53.28 10.80 20.86
CA SER A 981 -53.21 11.00 22.30
C SER A 981 -54.37 10.26 22.99
N ALA A 982 -54.03 9.33 23.88
CA ALA A 982 -54.93 8.90 24.94
C ALA A 982 -54.64 9.77 26.19
N TYR A 983 -55.67 10.42 26.72
CA TYR A 983 -55.58 11.06 28.04
C TYR A 983 -55.44 9.95 29.13
N PRO A 984 -54.67 10.17 30.20
CA PRO A 984 -53.92 9.09 30.87
C PRO A 984 -54.78 8.24 31.81
N ILE A 985 -54.38 6.95 31.91
CA ILE A 985 -54.81 5.88 32.83
C ILE A 985 -56.33 5.63 32.87
N PRO A 986 -56.84 4.49 32.36
CA PRO A 986 -58.26 4.18 32.45
C PRO A 986 -58.65 3.96 33.92
N THR A 987 -59.23 4.97 34.58
CA THR A 987 -59.72 4.86 35.98
C THR A 987 -60.82 3.80 36.13
N ASN A 988 -61.49 3.41 35.04
CA ASN A 988 -62.58 2.43 35.01
C ASN A 988 -62.43 1.37 33.89
N ASN A 989 -61.20 0.95 33.55
CA ASN A 989 -60.93 0.05 32.40
C ASN A 989 -61.32 0.60 31.00
N ILE A 990 -61.82 1.83 30.90
CA ILE A 990 -62.23 2.45 29.62
C ILE A 990 -61.15 3.42 29.14
N VAL A 991 -60.72 3.24 27.89
CA VAL A 991 -59.77 4.13 27.20
C VAL A 991 -60.54 5.05 26.28
N ASN A 992 -60.47 6.36 26.53
CA ASN A 992 -61.03 7.38 25.63
C ASN A 992 -60.00 7.77 24.57
N LEU A 993 -60.44 7.84 23.31
CA LEU A 993 -59.59 8.01 22.13
C LEU A 993 -60.03 9.26 21.36
N THR A 994 -59.10 10.18 21.11
CA THR A 994 -59.36 11.39 20.32
C THR A 994 -58.79 11.23 18.91
N LEU A 995 -59.63 10.88 17.94
CA LEU A 995 -59.23 10.77 16.53
C LEU A 995 -59.46 12.10 15.78
N PRO A 996 -58.69 12.40 14.71
CA PRO A 996 -58.90 13.59 13.90
C PRO A 996 -60.34 13.72 13.39
N GLU A 997 -60.82 14.95 13.24
CA GLU A 997 -62.12 15.23 12.67
C GLU A 997 -62.22 14.67 11.24
N GLY A 998 -63.38 14.10 10.87
CA GLY A 998 -63.57 13.42 9.57
C GLY A 998 -63.09 11.96 9.48
N THR A 999 -62.53 11.36 10.54
CA THR A 999 -61.99 9.97 10.52
C THR A 999 -63.04 8.87 10.21
N GLY A 1000 -64.33 9.16 10.31
CA GLY A 1000 -65.40 8.15 10.09
C GLY A 1000 -65.38 7.02 11.12
N SER A 1001 -66.07 5.91 10.85
CA SER A 1001 -66.03 4.71 11.70
C SER A 1001 -64.71 3.96 11.54
N VAL A 1002 -64.18 3.41 12.63
CA VAL A 1002 -62.92 2.64 12.61
C VAL A 1002 -63.10 1.25 13.21
N ASN A 1003 -62.51 0.24 12.58
CA ASN A 1003 -62.35 -1.09 13.14
C ASN A 1003 -61.16 -1.08 14.09
N TYR A 1004 -61.33 -1.44 15.36
CA TYR A 1004 -60.22 -1.54 16.31
C TYR A 1004 -59.89 -2.98 16.67
N GLN A 1005 -58.62 -3.20 16.99
CA GLN A 1005 -58.06 -4.44 17.50
C GLN A 1005 -57.11 -4.11 18.65
N VAL A 1006 -57.17 -4.87 19.72
CA VAL A 1006 -56.29 -4.76 20.88
C VAL A 1006 -55.32 -5.93 20.85
N TYR A 1007 -54.03 -5.62 20.97
CA TYR A 1007 -52.94 -6.59 20.96
C TYR A 1007 -52.23 -6.59 22.31
N SER A 1008 -51.84 -7.77 22.80
CA SER A 1008 -50.90 -7.91 23.91
C SER A 1008 -49.47 -7.54 23.46
N ILE A 1009 -48.55 -7.38 24.42
CA ILE A 1009 -47.12 -7.14 24.09
C ILE A 1009 -46.48 -8.25 23.26
N LEU A 1010 -47.05 -9.46 23.29
CA LEU A 1010 -46.59 -10.61 22.52
C LEU A 1010 -47.20 -10.65 21.11
N GLY A 1011 -47.94 -9.61 20.71
CA GLY A 1011 -48.55 -9.50 19.38
C GLY A 1011 -49.82 -10.33 19.20
N GLN A 1012 -50.37 -10.93 20.26
CA GLN A 1012 -51.62 -11.69 20.17
C GLN A 1012 -52.82 -10.75 20.19
N LYS A 1013 -53.79 -10.96 19.27
CA LYS A 1013 -55.05 -10.22 19.25
C LYS A 1013 -55.95 -10.70 20.39
N VAL A 1014 -56.26 -9.80 21.32
CA VAL A 1014 -57.03 -10.12 22.55
C VAL A 1014 -58.43 -9.49 22.57
N LYS A 1015 -58.68 -8.45 21.76
CA LYS A 1015 -60.01 -7.84 21.62
C LYS A 1015 -60.16 -7.19 20.25
N GLN A 1016 -61.38 -7.04 19.75
CA GLN A 1016 -61.68 -6.29 18.54
C GLN A 1016 -63.09 -5.70 18.59
N GLY A 1017 -63.36 -4.69 17.76
CA GLY A 1017 -64.69 -4.12 17.61
C GLY A 1017 -64.71 -2.97 16.62
N ILE A 1018 -65.80 -2.20 16.63
CA ILE A 1018 -65.99 -1.04 15.77
C ILE A 1018 -66.25 0.18 16.66
N LEU A 1019 -65.55 1.28 16.40
CA LEU A 1019 -65.84 2.59 16.97
C LEU A 1019 -66.56 3.42 15.90
N ALA A 1020 -67.83 3.75 16.15
CA ALA A 1020 -68.63 4.57 15.25
C ALA A 1020 -68.05 5.99 15.13
N ALA A 1021 -68.45 6.72 14.08
CA ALA A 1021 -68.12 8.13 13.92
C ALA A 1021 -68.90 9.00 14.93
N ASN A 1022 -68.33 9.22 16.11
CA ASN A 1022 -68.92 10.05 17.16
C ASN A 1022 -67.85 10.90 17.87
N THR A 1023 -68.31 11.89 18.65
CA THR A 1023 -67.48 12.80 19.46
C THR A 1023 -66.79 12.13 20.65
N THR A 1024 -67.22 10.93 21.05
CA THR A 1024 -66.65 10.18 22.18
C THR A 1024 -66.40 8.73 21.78
N ARG A 1025 -65.13 8.37 21.55
CA ARG A 1025 -64.72 7.02 21.17
C ARG A 1025 -64.03 6.35 22.35
N SER A 1026 -64.54 5.18 22.74
CA SER A 1026 -64.06 4.51 23.95
C SER A 1026 -63.86 3.02 23.71
N VAL A 1027 -62.75 2.47 24.20
CA VAL A 1027 -62.47 1.03 24.21
C VAL A 1027 -62.49 0.54 25.65
N ASP A 1028 -63.41 -0.38 25.94
CA ASP A 1028 -63.47 -1.06 27.23
C ASP A 1028 -62.42 -2.19 27.28
N LEU A 1029 -61.57 -2.19 28.30
CA LEU A 1029 -60.55 -3.21 28.56
C LEU A 1029 -60.90 -4.08 29.78
N SER A 1030 -62.11 -3.99 30.34
CA SER A 1030 -62.55 -4.70 31.56
C SER A 1030 -62.23 -6.20 31.54
N THR A 1031 -62.38 -6.83 30.37
CA THR A 1031 -62.18 -8.27 30.12
C THR A 1031 -60.72 -8.70 29.97
N LEU A 1032 -59.75 -7.78 29.96
CA LEU A 1032 -58.33 -8.08 29.78
C LEU A 1032 -57.59 -8.14 31.12
N THR A 1033 -56.46 -8.84 31.23
CA THR A 1033 -55.63 -8.81 32.45
C THR A 1033 -54.84 -7.50 32.55
N SER A 1034 -54.31 -7.16 33.73
CA SER A 1034 -53.35 -6.06 33.87
C SER A 1034 -52.14 -6.28 32.95
N GLY A 1035 -51.65 -5.23 32.31
CA GLY A 1035 -50.58 -5.30 31.32
C GLY A 1035 -50.56 -4.15 30.33
N VAL A 1036 -49.60 -4.22 29.41
CA VAL A 1036 -49.44 -3.24 28.33
C VAL A 1036 -50.11 -3.78 27.07
N TYR A 1037 -50.92 -2.94 26.43
CA TYR A 1037 -51.66 -3.27 25.22
C TYR A 1037 -51.44 -2.21 24.13
N ILE A 1038 -51.60 -2.63 22.88
CA ILE A 1038 -51.66 -1.72 21.73
C ILE A 1038 -53.06 -1.79 21.15
N ILE A 1039 -53.75 -0.65 21.10
CA ILE A 1039 -55.01 -0.51 20.36
C ILE A 1039 -54.65 -0.01 18.95
N SER A 1040 -54.93 -0.83 17.95
CA SER A 1040 -54.80 -0.50 16.53
C SER A 1040 -56.18 -0.27 15.93
N MET A 1041 -56.41 0.87 15.31
CA MET A 1041 -57.69 1.25 14.68
C MET A 1041 -57.49 1.48 13.19
N LYS A 1042 -58.38 0.98 12.33
CA LYS A 1042 -58.33 1.15 10.88
C LYS A 1042 -59.63 1.75 10.37
N ASN A 1043 -59.56 2.90 9.70
CA ASN A 1043 -60.73 3.53 9.07
C ASN A 1043 -61.07 2.86 7.72
N THR A 1044 -62.19 3.27 7.12
CA THR A 1044 -62.67 2.76 5.82
C THR A 1044 -61.74 3.08 4.65
N GLU A 1045 -60.93 4.13 4.78
CA GLU A 1045 -59.93 4.56 3.79
C GLU A 1045 -58.59 3.81 3.95
N GLY A 1046 -58.47 2.95 4.96
CA GLY A 1046 -57.30 2.13 5.21
C GLY A 1046 -56.23 2.75 6.12
N VAL A 1047 -56.43 3.98 6.60
CA VAL A 1047 -55.53 4.66 7.56
C VAL A 1047 -55.58 3.95 8.91
N VAL A 1048 -54.40 3.67 9.47
CA VAL A 1048 -54.25 2.97 10.75
C VAL A 1048 -53.81 3.97 11.83
N TYR A 1049 -54.47 3.95 12.98
CA TYR A 1049 -54.11 4.71 14.18
C TYR A 1049 -53.70 3.75 15.27
N LYS A 1050 -52.65 4.07 16.04
CA LYS A 1050 -52.19 3.22 17.14
C LYS A 1050 -52.04 4.03 18.42
N VAL A 1051 -52.38 3.40 19.54
CA VAL A 1051 -52.10 3.94 20.87
C VAL A 1051 -51.68 2.84 21.83
N LYS A 1052 -50.63 3.11 22.60
CA LYS A 1052 -50.19 2.26 23.70
C LYS A 1052 -51.05 2.58 24.93
N VAL A 1053 -51.57 1.54 25.58
CA VAL A 1053 -52.34 1.65 26.80
C VAL A 1053 -51.74 0.76 27.88
N ILE A 1054 -51.65 1.29 29.09
CA ILE A 1054 -51.29 0.52 30.27
C ILE A 1054 -52.57 0.29 31.06
N LYS A 1055 -52.97 -0.99 31.22
CA LYS A 1055 -54.05 -1.40 32.11
C LYS A 1055 -53.39 -1.85 33.43
N ASN A 1056 -53.67 -1.11 34.51
CA ASN A 1056 -53.22 -1.46 35.85
C ASN A 1056 -54.04 -2.62 36.43
#